data_AF-A0A9X1H7W3-F1
#
_entry.id   AF-A0A9X1H7W3-F1
#
_cell.length_a   1.000
_cell.length_b   1.000
_cell.length_c   1.000
_cell.angle_alpha   90.00
_cell.angle_beta   90.00
_cell.angle_gamma   90.00
#
_symmetry.space_group_name_H-M   'P 1'
#
loop_
_entity.id
_entity.type
_entity.pdbx_description
1 polymer ?
#
loop_
_entity_poly.entity_id
_entity_poly.type
_entity_poly.pdbx_seq_one_letter_code
_entity_poly.pdbx_strand_id
1 'polypeptide(L)'
;MDNQKFETETFSLLIPSVYSDMQVVWESIRAAHEHPKSDYLSYATTTLIPVAFFNEFEGETLVLRYWESCKHEDQETKLLEEKEIQLAGHTSNIRMLKSNDGLFYYLAIVQISDEFCYIFKGDCKIKNRSFYEPLFEEIWKSLEYFGNPKEAINKLPQFLLDLYYHTESEKNLDFDDEEENDIPPIIEEFSIPEDGKEYWKIDDIELQFLPECSASVNGTLYINLEGIIPKFNEKKHGYVVDSYNGAVGLNFSLSQIYNQGIPTGVIPFEKGRDESYNHYLWDRGFNYSVAFTGHVTLKEGWIGLTGYLEDKWDPKRYKISVAKKINVEELEWEKYDFTLLKELEKTSPKIVRQLKLKDPDPIELREELHSLVHLESLSIQFSNDSKEAEAFTEIPSSVKHFKDLKSLHLWGISAVTKFPEWIGDLRELEHLLLAGSKVKGIHPYTLQYLSKLKYCYLENNNLGSAPQSIPDNLEVLHLEGNQITDIPSSYIRLKNLRKLHIRNNPLESLPSGLENIPELDLELEKKMILLDYTYKGANNSGVIPYDDELFYARNNSDLNSNLQKAIKKTDFQEYEKGLSKIARHAVNFVTTTPDSYDELGNTRFGGLPDLPLNLDYPTVKIDDEEKGYQFIAQVNCASIASLQDYLPRTGILYFFIEDQQDFTPKVLYYDGEMDKLKSAGELNFDEEFIYDEAGIFHPFKTNSAKCVSLPSFYNDEQHYENIAPELKELEEKYEEAEALHEALLPFNEKSSHGINSYVFKQHDSPEIEAVNTFKGKPEEWMVLLRVNSDNNPGFSFWDAGEIYFVIHKSDLAKKDFSNVYCGLETS
;
A
#
# COMPACT_ATOMS: atom_id res chain seq x y z
N MET A 1 4.81 -8.39 25.51
CA MET A 1 4.07 -8.62 24.27
C MET A 1 2.71 -9.21 24.57
N ASP A 2 1.64 -8.52 24.19
CA ASP A 2 0.30 -9.12 24.19
C ASP A 2 0.29 -10.19 23.10
N ASN A 3 0.48 -11.45 23.49
CA ASN A 3 0.35 -12.51 22.52
C ASN A 3 -1.12 -12.69 22.20
N GLN A 4 -1.46 -12.58 20.92
CA GLN A 4 -2.81 -12.80 20.44
C GLN A 4 -3.03 -14.30 20.27
N LYS A 5 -4.11 -14.81 20.85
CA LYS A 5 -4.48 -16.22 20.69
C LYS A 5 -5.19 -16.40 19.35
N PHE A 6 -4.55 -17.14 18.45
CA PHE A 6 -5.14 -17.59 17.20
C PHE A 6 -5.47 -19.06 17.31
N GLU A 7 -6.67 -19.44 16.88
CA GLU A 7 -7.18 -20.79 16.99
C GLU A 7 -7.65 -21.30 15.62
N THR A 8 -7.41 -22.58 15.36
CA THR A 8 -8.00 -23.38 14.29
C THR A 8 -9.06 -24.32 14.90
N GLU A 9 -9.59 -25.31 14.16
CA GLU A 9 -10.48 -26.29 14.79
C GLU A 9 -9.72 -27.22 15.77
N THR A 10 -8.39 -27.33 15.65
CA THR A 10 -7.62 -28.35 16.39
C THR A 10 -6.41 -27.85 17.15
N PHE A 11 -6.01 -26.58 16.99
CA PHE A 11 -5.00 -26.00 17.86
C PHE A 11 -5.13 -24.50 17.99
N SER A 12 -4.34 -23.96 18.89
CA SER A 12 -4.15 -22.54 19.05
C SER A 12 -2.72 -22.20 19.36
N LEU A 13 -2.35 -20.97 19.03
CA LEU A 13 -1.07 -20.37 19.33
C LEU A 13 -1.28 -19.00 19.91
N LEU A 14 -0.38 -18.61 20.78
CA LEU A 14 -0.18 -17.24 21.21
C LEU A 14 0.91 -16.66 20.31
N ILE A 15 0.52 -15.80 19.37
CA ILE A 15 1.46 -15.16 18.47
C ILE A 15 1.77 -13.75 19.00
N PRO A 16 3.06 -13.40 19.19
CA PRO A 16 3.46 -12.07 19.61
C PRO A 16 2.90 -11.00 18.69
N SER A 17 2.38 -9.93 19.29
CA SER A 17 1.76 -8.79 18.60
C SER A 17 2.66 -8.06 17.60
N VAL A 18 3.96 -8.38 17.56
CA VAL A 18 4.90 -7.82 16.59
C VAL A 18 4.63 -8.32 15.17
N TYR A 19 4.02 -9.50 14.99
CA TYR A 19 3.55 -9.91 13.67
C TYR A 19 2.24 -9.17 13.34
N SER A 20 2.13 -8.60 12.14
CA SER A 20 1.03 -7.72 11.71
C SER A 20 0.14 -8.31 10.62
N ASP A 21 0.66 -9.20 9.76
CA ASP A 21 -0.12 -9.91 8.74
C ASP A 21 -0.32 -11.37 9.18
N MET A 22 -1.48 -11.64 9.77
CA MET A 22 -1.86 -12.94 10.33
C MET A 22 -2.90 -13.60 9.44
N GLN A 23 -2.62 -14.83 9.03
CA GLN A 23 -3.53 -15.61 8.20
C GLN A 23 -3.77 -16.96 8.87
N VAL A 24 -5.03 -17.21 9.23
CA VAL A 24 -5.52 -18.53 9.63
C VAL A 24 -6.20 -19.16 8.43
N VAL A 25 -5.58 -20.18 7.85
CA VAL A 25 -6.12 -20.94 6.72
C VAL A 25 -6.23 -22.39 7.15
N TRP A 26 -7.45 -22.82 7.44
CA TRP A 26 -7.74 -24.17 7.96
C TRP A 26 -6.93 -24.50 9.23
N GLU A 27 -6.11 -25.54 9.18
CA GLU A 27 -5.26 -25.99 10.27
C GLU A 27 -3.84 -25.45 10.11
N SER A 28 -3.71 -24.24 9.58
CA SER A 28 -2.45 -23.49 9.44
C SER A 28 -2.63 -22.07 9.94
N ILE A 29 -1.67 -21.60 10.74
CA ILE A 29 -1.58 -20.21 11.19
C ILE A 29 -0.23 -19.67 10.73
N ARG A 30 -0.25 -18.64 9.88
CA ARG A 30 0.93 -17.90 9.41
C ARG A 30 0.88 -16.48 9.93
N ALA A 31 2.05 -15.98 10.31
CA ALA A 31 2.27 -14.64 10.80
C ALA A 31 3.46 -14.02 10.05
N ALA A 32 3.34 -12.76 9.62
CA ALA A 32 4.44 -12.01 9.01
C ALA A 32 4.75 -10.71 9.77
N HIS A 33 6.03 -10.34 9.80
CA HIS A 33 6.50 -9.09 10.42
C HIS A 33 7.59 -8.43 9.57
N GLU A 34 7.37 -7.16 9.22
CA GLU A 34 8.37 -6.33 8.56
C GLU A 34 9.16 -5.55 9.60
N HIS A 35 10.41 -5.95 9.83
CA HIS A 35 11.25 -5.26 10.79
C HIS A 35 11.73 -3.92 10.20
N PRO A 36 11.54 -2.75 10.84
CA PRO A 36 11.79 -1.42 10.25
C PRO A 36 13.22 -1.19 9.68
N LYS A 37 14.21 -1.89 10.25
CA LYS A 37 15.63 -1.87 9.81
C LYS A 37 16.00 -3.00 8.82
N SER A 38 15.01 -3.70 8.26
CA SER A 38 15.20 -4.84 7.37
C SER A 38 14.25 -4.76 6.18
N ASP A 39 14.81 -4.89 4.99
CA ASP A 39 14.14 -5.04 3.70
C ASP A 39 13.58 -6.46 3.47
N TYR A 40 13.41 -7.25 4.54
CA TYR A 40 13.00 -8.66 4.46
C TYR A 40 11.87 -8.93 5.45
N LEU A 41 10.75 -9.40 4.91
CA LEU A 41 9.56 -9.79 5.65
C LEU A 41 9.78 -11.17 6.29
N SER A 42 9.75 -11.24 7.62
CA SER A 42 9.98 -12.46 8.40
C SER A 42 8.67 -13.21 8.61
N TYR A 43 8.67 -14.53 8.44
CA TYR A 43 7.48 -15.36 8.65
C TYR A 43 7.62 -16.31 9.84
N ALA A 44 6.50 -16.60 10.50
CA ALA A 44 6.32 -17.67 11.46
C ALA A 44 5.05 -18.45 11.12
N THR A 45 5.18 -19.74 10.83
CA THR A 45 4.06 -20.58 10.37
C THR A 45 3.97 -21.86 11.19
N THR A 46 2.78 -22.18 11.68
CA THR A 46 2.47 -23.48 12.31
C THR A 46 1.39 -24.19 11.54
N THR A 47 1.49 -25.51 11.38
CA THR A 47 0.49 -26.27 10.61
C THR A 47 0.30 -27.67 11.18
N LEU A 48 -0.96 -28.14 11.22
CA LEU A 48 -1.30 -29.55 11.43
C LEU A 48 -0.95 -30.33 10.16
N ILE A 49 -0.15 -31.38 10.30
CA ILE A 49 0.23 -32.22 9.17
C ILE A 49 0.10 -33.70 9.57
N PRO A 50 -0.48 -34.55 8.69
CA PRO A 50 -0.47 -35.99 8.91
C PRO A 50 0.97 -36.53 8.95
N VAL A 51 1.29 -37.40 9.90
CA VAL A 51 2.62 -38.04 10.02
C VAL A 51 2.99 -38.79 8.73
N ALA A 52 1.99 -39.30 8.02
CA ALA A 52 2.15 -39.99 6.75
C ALA A 52 2.78 -39.13 5.65
N PHE A 53 2.55 -37.81 5.66
CA PHE A 53 3.14 -36.85 4.73
C PHE A 53 4.67 -36.97 4.72
N PHE A 54 5.29 -37.12 5.89
CA PHE A 54 6.73 -37.16 5.98
C PHE A 54 7.34 -38.51 5.59
N ASN A 55 6.56 -39.52 5.17
CA ASN A 55 7.11 -40.85 4.89
C ASN A 55 7.91 -40.95 3.58
N GLU A 56 7.75 -39.97 2.66
CA GLU A 56 8.49 -39.91 1.40
C GLU A 56 9.93 -39.38 1.57
N PHE A 57 10.22 -38.68 2.67
CA PHE A 57 11.54 -38.11 2.91
C PHE A 57 12.48 -39.10 3.62
N GLU A 58 13.78 -39.04 3.33
CA GLU A 58 14.76 -39.92 3.96
C GLU A 58 14.89 -39.65 5.47
N GLY A 59 14.87 -40.71 6.28
CA GLY A 59 15.11 -40.61 7.73
C GLY A 59 14.47 -41.74 8.55
N GLU A 60 15.24 -42.29 9.49
CA GLU A 60 14.78 -43.39 10.36
C GLU A 60 13.68 -42.97 11.35
N THR A 61 13.55 -41.67 11.64
CA THR A 61 12.57 -41.11 12.57
C THR A 61 11.76 -40.00 11.89
N LEU A 62 10.54 -39.74 12.37
CA LEU A 62 9.70 -38.63 11.87
C LEU A 62 10.44 -37.29 11.88
N VAL A 63 11.22 -37.03 12.94
CA VAL A 63 12.00 -35.81 13.11
C VAL A 63 13.06 -35.67 12.00
N LEU A 64 13.78 -36.74 11.69
CA LEU A 64 14.77 -36.73 10.62
C LEU A 64 14.12 -36.50 9.25
N ARG A 65 12.98 -37.15 9.00
CA ARG A 65 12.22 -36.95 7.75
C ARG A 65 11.69 -35.53 7.62
N TYR A 66 11.22 -34.93 8.71
CA TYR A 66 10.84 -33.52 8.71
C TYR A 66 12.02 -32.60 8.37
N TRP A 67 13.19 -32.84 8.96
CA TRP A 67 14.37 -32.04 8.63
C TRP A 67 14.78 -32.18 7.16
N GLU A 68 14.68 -33.39 6.61
CA GLU A 68 14.95 -33.64 5.20
C GLU A 68 13.97 -32.89 4.30
N SER A 69 12.67 -32.88 4.66
CA SER A 69 11.64 -32.10 3.95
C SER A 69 11.86 -30.58 3.96
N CYS A 70 12.76 -30.08 4.80
CA CYS A 70 13.08 -28.66 4.90
C CYS A 70 14.36 -28.27 4.14
N LYS A 71 15.03 -29.20 3.46
CA LYS A 71 16.19 -28.86 2.61
C LYS A 71 15.70 -28.30 1.27
N HIS A 72 16.27 -27.17 0.87
CA HIS A 72 16.11 -26.61 -0.48
C HIS A 72 17.30 -27.05 -1.34
N GLU A 73 17.05 -27.62 -2.53
CA GLU A 73 18.07 -28.26 -3.37
C GLU A 73 19.23 -27.31 -3.78
N ASP A 74 19.00 -25.99 -3.80
CA ASP A 74 19.99 -24.97 -4.19
C ASP A 74 20.59 -24.16 -3.03
N GLN A 75 20.21 -24.41 -1.77
CA GLN A 75 20.70 -23.63 -0.63
C GLN A 75 21.51 -24.47 0.36
N GLU A 76 22.84 -24.34 0.30
CA GLU A 76 23.70 -24.82 1.37
C GLU A 76 23.36 -24.10 2.70
N THR A 77 22.98 -24.90 3.71
CA THR A 77 22.68 -24.42 5.05
C THR A 77 23.67 -24.99 6.07
N LYS A 78 23.95 -24.19 7.10
CA LYS A 78 24.81 -24.56 8.23
C LYS A 78 23.97 -24.70 9.49
N LEU A 79 24.09 -25.85 10.14
CA LEU A 79 23.48 -26.10 11.45
C LEU A 79 24.05 -25.14 12.50
N LEU A 80 23.16 -24.44 13.20
CA LEU A 80 23.50 -23.56 14.31
C LEU A 80 23.25 -24.26 15.65
N GLU A 81 22.06 -24.83 15.83
CA GLU A 81 21.65 -25.47 17.08
C GLU A 81 20.54 -26.49 16.85
N GLU A 82 20.48 -27.52 17.71
CA GLU A 82 19.40 -28.48 17.82
C GLU A 82 19.07 -28.72 19.28
N LYS A 83 17.78 -28.77 19.60
CA LYS A 83 17.30 -29.01 20.97
C LYS A 83 15.93 -29.67 21.02
N GLU A 84 15.60 -30.25 22.17
CA GLU A 84 14.30 -30.81 22.47
C GLU A 84 13.62 -30.02 23.59
N ILE A 85 12.30 -29.83 23.47
CA ILE A 85 11.46 -29.23 24.51
C ILE A 85 10.22 -30.10 24.78
N GLN A 86 9.62 -29.95 25.95
CA GLN A 86 8.31 -30.54 26.24
C GLN A 86 7.22 -29.55 25.90
N LEU A 87 6.24 -29.98 25.09
CA LEU A 87 5.19 -29.15 24.57
C LEU A 87 3.87 -29.91 24.52
N ALA A 88 2.82 -29.34 25.13
CA ALA A 88 1.47 -29.94 25.19
C ALA A 88 1.44 -31.43 25.62
N GLY A 89 2.39 -31.85 26.46
CA GLY A 89 2.51 -33.23 26.94
C GLY A 89 3.33 -34.18 26.04
N HIS A 90 3.93 -33.67 24.97
CA HIS A 90 4.74 -34.41 24.01
C HIS A 90 6.15 -33.83 23.89
N THR A 91 7.10 -34.61 23.37
CA THR A 91 8.45 -34.10 23.05
C THR A 91 8.44 -33.43 21.68
N SER A 92 8.83 -32.16 21.63
CA SER A 92 9.06 -31.41 20.40
C SER A 92 10.55 -31.26 20.11
N ASN A 93 10.92 -31.40 18.83
CA ASN A 93 12.28 -31.25 18.35
C ASN A 93 12.41 -29.94 17.57
N ILE A 94 13.49 -29.20 17.79
CA ILE A 94 13.79 -27.90 17.18
C ILE A 94 15.18 -27.94 16.54
N ARG A 95 15.28 -27.40 15.32
CA ARG A 95 16.53 -27.25 14.56
C ARG A 95 16.64 -25.83 14.03
N MET A 96 17.79 -25.19 14.24
CA MET A 96 18.08 -23.83 13.79
C MET A 96 19.21 -23.84 12.77
N LEU A 97 19.00 -23.17 11.64
CA LEU A 97 19.90 -23.19 10.49
C LEU A 97 20.24 -21.77 10.03
N LYS A 98 21.39 -21.62 9.36
CA LYS A 98 21.76 -20.41 8.61
C LYS A 98 22.09 -20.77 7.17
N SER A 99 21.54 -20.04 6.20
CA SER A 99 21.90 -20.18 4.78
C SER A 99 23.07 -19.27 4.37
N ASN A 100 23.70 -19.58 3.23
CA ASN A 100 24.82 -18.80 2.69
C ASN A 100 24.44 -17.39 2.21
N ASP A 101 23.20 -17.17 1.78
CA ASP A 101 22.62 -15.86 1.39
C ASP A 101 22.18 -15.01 2.60
N GLY A 102 22.44 -15.51 3.82
CA GLY A 102 22.28 -14.74 5.05
C GLY A 102 20.89 -14.79 5.67
N LEU A 103 20.11 -15.85 5.43
CA LEU A 103 18.87 -16.13 6.17
C LEU A 103 19.12 -17.05 7.38
N PHE A 104 18.23 -16.96 8.34
CA PHE A 104 18.15 -17.75 9.55
C PHE A 104 16.81 -18.47 9.57
N TYR A 105 16.81 -19.76 9.90
CA TYR A 105 15.62 -20.59 10.00
C TYR A 105 15.48 -21.21 11.38
N TYR A 106 14.25 -21.20 11.91
CA TYR A 106 13.83 -21.87 13.14
C TYR A 106 12.76 -22.90 12.78
N LEU A 107 13.12 -24.18 12.81
CA LEU A 107 12.24 -25.28 12.40
C LEU A 107 11.89 -26.12 13.63
N ALA A 108 10.63 -26.46 13.84
CA ALA A 108 10.21 -27.34 14.93
C ALA A 108 9.12 -28.33 14.52
N ILE A 109 9.03 -29.45 15.24
CA ILE A 109 7.99 -30.48 15.05
C ILE A 109 7.60 -31.10 16.39
N VAL A 110 6.31 -31.39 16.56
CA VAL A 110 5.78 -32.16 17.70
C VAL A 110 4.75 -33.17 17.19
N GLN A 111 4.97 -34.45 17.47
CA GLN A 111 4.03 -35.50 17.12
C GLN A 111 2.99 -35.62 18.24
N ILE A 112 1.70 -35.50 17.89
CA ILE A 112 0.60 -35.55 18.86
C ILE A 112 -0.12 -36.91 18.87
N SER A 113 0.04 -37.70 17.82
CA SER A 113 -0.45 -39.08 17.69
C SER A 113 0.34 -39.84 16.63
N ASP A 114 0.09 -41.15 16.48
CA ASP A 114 0.69 -41.94 15.40
C ASP A 114 0.29 -41.45 14.00
N GLU A 115 -0.82 -40.72 13.88
CA GLU A 115 -1.37 -40.23 12.60
C GLU A 115 -1.06 -38.75 12.32
N PHE A 116 -0.82 -37.91 13.34
CA PHE A 116 -0.73 -36.45 13.18
C PHE A 116 0.37 -35.78 14.01
N CYS A 117 0.92 -34.69 13.48
CA CYS A 117 1.90 -33.83 14.12
C CYS A 117 1.64 -32.35 13.80
N TYR A 118 2.20 -31.45 14.60
CA TYR A 118 2.30 -30.04 14.26
C TYR A 118 3.74 -29.71 13.90
N ILE A 119 3.93 -28.84 12.92
CA ILE A 119 5.24 -28.27 12.57
C ILE A 119 5.25 -26.77 12.75
N PHE A 120 6.42 -26.19 12.98
CA PHE A 120 6.69 -24.76 13.00
C PHE A 120 7.84 -24.42 12.06
N LYS A 121 7.69 -23.34 11.30
CA LYS A 121 8.73 -22.74 10.46
C LYS A 121 8.78 -21.23 10.68
N GLY A 122 9.93 -20.75 11.17
CA GLY A 122 10.25 -19.33 11.29
C GLY A 122 11.46 -18.95 10.44
N ASP A 123 11.42 -17.81 9.75
CA ASP A 123 12.55 -17.32 8.95
C ASP A 123 12.82 -15.81 9.13
N CYS A 124 14.08 -15.39 9.06
CA CYS A 124 14.47 -13.97 9.03
C CYS A 124 15.87 -13.77 8.43
N LYS A 125 16.29 -12.52 8.18
CA LYS A 125 17.71 -12.22 7.92
C LYS A 125 18.56 -12.53 9.16
N ILE A 126 19.72 -13.15 8.98
CA ILE A 126 20.61 -13.61 10.07
C ILE A 126 21.04 -12.47 11.01
N LYS A 127 21.18 -11.24 10.49
CA LYS A 127 21.47 -10.04 11.29
C LYS A 127 20.40 -9.74 12.34
N ASN A 128 19.18 -10.24 12.14
CA ASN A 128 18.03 -10.03 13.02
C ASN A 128 17.69 -11.29 13.84
N ARG A 129 18.51 -12.35 13.79
CA ARG A 129 18.28 -13.61 14.52
C ARG A 129 18.01 -13.39 16.00
N SER A 130 18.76 -12.50 16.65
CA SER A 130 18.61 -12.23 18.09
C SER A 130 17.25 -11.65 18.46
N PHE A 131 16.55 -11.02 17.51
CA PHE A 131 15.20 -10.51 17.68
C PHE A 131 14.16 -11.61 17.45
N TYR A 132 14.29 -12.38 16.36
CA TYR A 132 13.27 -13.33 15.93
C TYR A 132 13.33 -14.72 16.58
N GLU A 133 14.51 -15.23 16.93
CA GLU A 133 14.64 -16.57 17.53
C GLU A 133 13.83 -16.73 18.83
N PRO A 134 13.86 -15.77 19.80
CA PRO A 134 13.03 -15.86 20.99
C PRO A 134 11.53 -15.84 20.68
N LEU A 135 11.12 -15.06 19.68
CA LEU A 135 9.71 -14.96 19.26
C LEU A 135 9.22 -16.27 18.64
N PHE A 136 10.03 -16.87 17.76
CA PHE A 136 9.73 -18.19 17.20
C PHE A 136 9.59 -19.25 18.30
N GLU A 137 10.49 -19.23 19.29
CA GLU A 137 10.44 -20.16 20.41
C GLU A 137 9.22 -19.94 21.32
N GLU A 138 8.82 -18.69 21.52
CA GLU A 138 7.63 -18.33 22.28
C GLU A 138 6.35 -18.76 21.59
N ILE A 139 6.20 -18.44 20.30
CA ILE A 139 5.06 -18.89 19.49
C ILE A 139 4.96 -20.40 19.58
N TRP A 140 6.07 -21.09 19.29
CA TRP A 140 6.03 -22.54 19.26
C TRP A 140 5.62 -23.11 20.61
N LYS A 141 6.22 -22.66 21.73
CA LYS A 141 5.89 -23.10 23.09
C LYS A 141 4.46 -22.87 23.52
N SER A 142 3.76 -21.92 22.89
CA SER A 142 2.38 -21.61 23.20
C SER A 142 1.36 -22.56 22.59
N LEU A 143 1.80 -23.51 21.75
CA LEU A 143 0.90 -24.44 21.07
C LEU A 143 0.06 -25.23 22.08
N GLU A 144 -1.25 -24.99 22.05
CA GLU A 144 -2.27 -25.80 22.71
C GLU A 144 -3.09 -26.49 21.63
N TYR A 145 -3.17 -27.81 21.67
CA TYR A 145 -4.01 -28.57 20.74
C TYR A 145 -5.26 -29.12 21.42
N PHE A 146 -6.36 -29.17 20.66
CA PHE A 146 -7.68 -29.62 21.06
C PHE A 146 -8.43 -30.16 19.83
N GLY A 147 -9.73 -30.38 19.92
CA GLY A 147 -10.53 -30.88 18.79
C GLY A 147 -10.12 -32.29 18.33
N ASN A 148 -10.58 -32.68 17.13
CA ASN A 148 -10.26 -33.96 16.51
C ASN A 148 -9.52 -33.72 15.19
N PRO A 149 -8.17 -33.85 15.16
CA PRO A 149 -7.35 -33.72 13.96
C PRO A 149 -7.90 -34.45 12.74
N LYS A 150 -8.43 -35.67 12.93
CA LYS A 150 -8.97 -36.49 11.85
C LYS A 150 -10.26 -35.91 11.25
N GLU A 151 -11.13 -35.33 12.08
CA GLU A 151 -12.36 -34.70 11.60
C GLU A 151 -12.09 -33.36 10.92
N ALA A 152 -11.21 -32.53 11.49
CA ALA A 152 -10.83 -31.26 10.90
C ALA A 152 -10.17 -31.46 9.53
N ILE A 153 -9.28 -32.46 9.44
CA ILE A 153 -8.64 -32.83 8.18
C ILE A 153 -9.66 -33.40 7.19
N ASN A 154 -10.62 -34.25 7.60
CA ASN A 154 -11.67 -34.76 6.70
C ASN A 154 -12.63 -33.68 6.16
N LYS A 155 -12.69 -32.49 6.78
CA LYS A 155 -13.47 -31.36 6.28
C LYS A 155 -12.74 -30.56 5.21
N LEU A 156 -11.41 -30.70 5.09
CA LEU A 156 -10.65 -30.03 4.04
C LEU A 156 -11.22 -30.40 2.67
N PRO A 157 -11.36 -29.44 1.75
CA PRO A 157 -11.57 -29.72 0.33
C PRO A 157 -10.58 -30.80 -0.14
N GLN A 158 -11.07 -31.75 -0.95
CA GLN A 158 -10.28 -32.91 -1.40
C GLN A 158 -8.91 -32.52 -1.96
N PHE A 159 -8.82 -31.38 -2.66
CA PHE A 159 -7.56 -30.88 -3.21
C PHE A 159 -6.50 -30.49 -2.16
N LEU A 160 -6.90 -30.01 -0.98
CA LEU A 160 -5.97 -29.76 0.13
C LEU A 160 -5.60 -31.08 0.82
N LEU A 161 -6.52 -32.04 0.89
CA LEU A 161 -6.23 -33.40 1.36
C LEU A 161 -5.21 -34.10 0.46
N ASP A 162 -5.32 -33.93 -0.85
CA ASP A 162 -4.38 -34.48 -1.84
C ASP A 162 -3.00 -33.81 -1.71
N LEU A 163 -2.95 -32.55 -1.27
CA LEU A 163 -1.72 -31.82 -0.92
C LEU A 163 -1.10 -32.27 0.43
N TYR A 164 -1.91 -32.72 1.41
CA TYR A 164 -1.46 -33.16 2.74
C TYR A 164 -1.18 -34.66 2.85
N TYR A 165 -1.84 -35.50 2.05
CA TYR A 165 -1.69 -36.94 2.02
C TYR A 165 -1.25 -37.36 0.63
N HIS A 166 0.04 -37.25 0.34
CA HIS A 166 0.65 -38.16 -0.62
C HIS A 166 0.62 -39.59 -0.06
N THR A 167 -0.57 -40.21 0.03
CA THR A 167 -0.67 -41.63 0.38
C THR A 167 -1.81 -42.35 -0.32
N GLU A 168 -1.38 -43.25 -1.22
CA GLU A 168 -2.03 -44.49 -1.64
C GLU A 168 -3.07 -44.46 -2.77
N SER A 169 -2.73 -43.79 -3.88
CA SER A 169 -3.00 -44.39 -5.22
C SER A 169 -1.75 -44.89 -5.94
N GLU A 170 -0.56 -44.79 -5.34
CA GLU A 170 0.71 -45.19 -6.00
C GLU A 170 1.38 -46.45 -5.42
N LYS A 171 0.62 -47.37 -4.80
CA LYS A 171 1.17 -48.66 -4.33
C LYS A 171 0.64 -49.92 -5.03
N ASN A 172 -0.02 -49.78 -6.18
CA ASN A 172 -0.28 -50.90 -7.10
C ASN A 172 -0.21 -50.49 -8.57
N LEU A 173 0.58 -49.47 -8.86
CA LEU A 173 1.20 -49.38 -10.17
C LEU A 173 2.67 -49.68 -9.90
N ASP A 174 3.08 -50.88 -10.29
CA ASP A 174 4.48 -51.15 -10.59
C ASP A 174 4.99 -50.00 -11.46
N PHE A 175 5.70 -49.06 -10.84
CA PHE A 175 6.83 -48.45 -11.49
C PHE A 175 8.02 -48.99 -10.73
N ASP A 176 8.55 -50.08 -11.28
CA ASP A 176 9.91 -50.53 -11.02
C ASP A 176 10.84 -49.32 -10.91
N ASP A 177 11.94 -49.50 -10.17
CA ASP A 177 13.20 -48.85 -10.50
C ASP A 177 13.55 -49.16 -11.96
N GLU A 178 12.94 -48.43 -12.89
CA GLU A 178 13.62 -47.89 -14.04
C GLU A 178 13.57 -46.37 -13.87
N GLU A 179 14.72 -45.72 -14.07
CA GLU A 179 14.75 -44.31 -14.44
C GLU A 179 13.83 -44.10 -15.67
N GLU A 180 12.53 -43.87 -15.49
CA GLU A 180 11.80 -43.08 -16.47
C GLU A 180 12.09 -41.64 -16.12
N ASN A 181 13.07 -41.09 -16.84
CA ASN A 181 13.16 -39.68 -17.12
C ASN A 181 11.73 -39.14 -17.28
N ASP A 182 11.18 -38.44 -16.28
CA ASP A 182 9.95 -37.67 -16.48
C ASP A 182 10.35 -36.45 -17.30
N ILE A 183 10.62 -36.72 -18.57
CA ILE A 183 10.89 -35.73 -19.58
C ILE A 183 9.64 -34.85 -19.54
N PRO A 184 9.76 -33.54 -19.25
CA PRO A 184 8.60 -32.66 -19.29
C PRO A 184 7.87 -32.94 -20.60
N PRO A 185 6.55 -33.25 -20.55
CA PRO A 185 5.85 -33.79 -21.70
C PRO A 185 6.11 -32.86 -22.87
N ILE A 186 6.62 -33.43 -23.97
CA ILE A 186 7.09 -32.65 -25.09
C ILE A 186 5.94 -31.76 -25.55
N ILE A 187 6.03 -30.47 -25.26
CA ILE A 187 5.05 -29.50 -25.71
C ILE A 187 5.25 -29.40 -27.22
N GLU A 188 4.27 -29.93 -27.96
CA GLU A 188 4.28 -29.88 -29.41
C GLU A 188 4.38 -28.43 -29.88
N GLU A 189 5.32 -28.16 -30.78
CA GLU A 189 5.42 -26.85 -31.40
C GLU A 189 4.14 -26.58 -32.19
N PHE A 190 3.58 -25.38 -32.01
CA PHE A 190 2.40 -24.98 -32.76
C PHE A 190 2.69 -24.96 -34.27
N SER A 191 1.84 -25.64 -35.04
CA SER A 191 1.82 -25.59 -36.50
C SER A 191 0.50 -25.01 -36.98
N ILE A 192 0.58 -24.17 -38.01
CA ILE A 192 -0.61 -23.58 -38.63
C ILE A 192 -1.45 -24.70 -39.24
N PRO A 193 -2.78 -24.75 -38.99
CA PRO A 193 -3.64 -25.81 -39.51
C PRO A 193 -3.60 -25.86 -41.05
N GLU A 194 -3.28 -27.03 -41.63
CA GLU A 194 -3.15 -27.20 -43.09
C GLU A 194 -4.47 -26.91 -43.84
N ASP A 195 -5.61 -27.19 -43.20
CA ASP A 195 -6.93 -26.92 -43.77
C ASP A 195 -7.41 -25.48 -43.54
N GLY A 196 -6.60 -24.67 -42.84
CA GLY A 196 -6.87 -23.27 -42.53
C GLY A 196 -8.03 -23.05 -41.57
N LYS A 197 -8.50 -24.07 -40.85
CA LYS A 197 -9.62 -23.94 -39.91
C LYS A 197 -9.16 -23.71 -38.48
N GLU A 198 -9.92 -22.87 -37.79
CA GLU A 198 -9.75 -22.63 -36.36
C GLU A 198 -10.27 -23.80 -35.54
N TYR A 199 -9.64 -24.06 -34.39
CA TYR A 199 -10.09 -25.07 -33.44
C TYR A 199 -9.71 -24.71 -32.00
N TRP A 200 -10.43 -25.29 -31.05
CA TRP A 200 -10.09 -25.29 -29.63
C TRP A 200 -10.46 -26.64 -29.04
N LYS A 201 -9.46 -27.35 -28.51
CA LYS A 201 -9.60 -28.70 -27.95
C LYS A 201 -8.96 -28.79 -26.57
N ILE A 202 -9.62 -29.54 -25.69
CA ILE A 202 -9.10 -29.97 -24.39
C ILE A 202 -9.31 -31.49 -24.33
N ASP A 203 -8.24 -32.26 -24.51
CA ASP A 203 -8.30 -33.69 -24.82
C ASP A 203 -9.32 -33.98 -25.94
N ASP A 204 -10.36 -34.75 -25.64
CA ASP A 204 -11.45 -35.11 -26.55
C ASP A 204 -12.61 -34.09 -26.57
N ILE A 205 -12.54 -33.02 -25.76
CA ILE A 205 -13.55 -31.97 -25.70
C ILE A 205 -13.28 -30.95 -26.79
N GLU A 206 -14.23 -30.81 -27.73
CA GLU A 206 -14.20 -29.75 -28.74
C GLU A 206 -15.01 -28.53 -28.29
N LEU A 207 -14.39 -27.36 -28.33
CA LEU A 207 -15.01 -26.08 -28.02
C LEU A 207 -15.30 -25.30 -29.30
N GLN A 208 -16.37 -24.53 -29.28
CA GLN A 208 -16.70 -23.56 -30.33
C GLN A 208 -16.31 -22.16 -29.87
N PHE A 209 -15.54 -21.44 -30.70
CA PHE A 209 -15.25 -20.04 -30.44
C PHE A 209 -16.52 -19.20 -30.43
N LEU A 210 -16.60 -18.30 -29.48
CA LEU A 210 -17.68 -17.32 -29.38
C LEU A 210 -17.31 -16.02 -30.12
N PRO A 211 -18.29 -15.20 -30.55
CA PRO A 211 -18.04 -13.93 -31.24
C PRO A 211 -17.24 -12.90 -30.43
N GLU A 212 -17.20 -13.03 -29.12
CA GLU A 212 -16.54 -12.12 -28.17
C GLU A 212 -15.01 -12.25 -28.16
N CYS A 213 -14.43 -13.18 -28.91
CA CYS A 213 -12.99 -13.23 -29.13
C CYS A 213 -12.49 -11.91 -29.73
N SER A 214 -11.44 -11.32 -29.14
CA SER A 214 -10.91 -10.03 -29.57
C SER A 214 -9.39 -9.99 -29.49
N ALA A 215 -8.78 -9.16 -30.33
CA ALA A 215 -7.38 -8.81 -30.28
C ALA A 215 -7.25 -7.28 -30.34
N SER A 216 -6.40 -6.70 -29.49
CA SER A 216 -6.14 -5.25 -29.49
C SER A 216 -4.72 -4.96 -29.02
N VAL A 217 -4.20 -3.79 -29.41
CA VAL A 217 -2.85 -3.36 -29.01
C VAL A 217 -2.96 -2.10 -28.17
N ASN A 218 -2.44 -2.17 -26.94
CA ASN A 218 -2.27 -1.02 -26.07
C ASN A 218 -1.11 -1.29 -25.11
N GLY A 219 0.09 -0.85 -25.46
CA GLY A 219 1.34 -1.25 -24.82
C GLY A 219 1.75 -2.68 -25.17
N THR A 220 0.86 -3.66 -24.99
CA THR A 220 1.08 -5.06 -25.40
C THR A 220 -0.01 -5.52 -26.37
N LEU A 221 0.17 -6.67 -27.00
CA LEU A 221 -0.89 -7.34 -27.75
C LEU A 221 -1.79 -8.10 -26.78
N TYR A 222 -2.98 -7.59 -26.52
CA TYR A 222 -4.00 -8.26 -25.73
C TYR A 222 -4.84 -9.19 -26.60
N ILE A 223 -5.01 -10.42 -26.15
CA ILE A 223 -5.85 -11.44 -26.77
C ILE A 223 -6.88 -11.91 -25.74
N ASN A 224 -8.15 -11.88 -26.13
CA ASN A 224 -9.24 -12.55 -25.44
C ASN A 224 -9.78 -13.67 -26.34
N LEU A 225 -9.74 -14.90 -25.86
CA LEU A 225 -10.35 -16.05 -26.51
C LEU A 225 -11.53 -16.53 -25.67
N GLU A 226 -12.67 -16.72 -26.31
CA GLU A 226 -13.90 -17.16 -25.68
C GLU A 226 -14.41 -18.40 -26.38
N GLY A 227 -14.79 -19.41 -25.61
CA GLY A 227 -15.19 -20.71 -26.11
C GLY A 227 -16.39 -21.26 -25.34
N ILE A 228 -17.18 -22.11 -25.98
CA ILE A 228 -18.26 -22.83 -25.33
C ILE A 228 -18.24 -24.31 -25.72
N ILE A 229 -18.57 -25.17 -24.76
CA ILE A 229 -18.83 -26.59 -25.00
C ILE A 229 -20.30 -26.74 -25.46
N PRO A 230 -20.60 -27.07 -26.74
CA PRO A 230 -21.95 -26.97 -27.31
C PRO A 230 -23.02 -27.88 -26.67
N LYS A 231 -22.62 -28.85 -25.84
CA LYS A 231 -23.47 -29.76 -25.07
C LYS A 231 -22.88 -30.01 -23.69
N PHE A 232 -22.65 -28.93 -22.94
CA PHE A 232 -22.07 -29.02 -21.60
C PHE A 232 -22.84 -29.98 -20.69
N ASN A 233 -22.10 -30.80 -19.96
CA ASN A 233 -22.61 -31.72 -18.96
C ASN A 233 -21.64 -31.71 -17.78
N GLU A 234 -22.09 -31.20 -16.65
CA GLU A 234 -21.27 -31.02 -15.44
C GLU A 234 -20.58 -32.31 -14.99
N LYS A 235 -21.27 -33.46 -15.04
CA LYS A 235 -20.67 -34.75 -14.67
C LYS A 235 -19.57 -35.21 -15.63
N LYS A 236 -19.59 -34.77 -16.88
CA LYS A 236 -18.62 -35.15 -17.91
C LYS A 236 -17.50 -34.14 -18.10
N HIS A 237 -17.71 -32.88 -17.77
CA HIS A 237 -16.75 -31.81 -18.08
C HIS A 237 -16.33 -31.01 -16.84
N GLY A 238 -17.01 -31.19 -15.70
CA GLY A 238 -16.78 -30.49 -14.42
C GLY A 238 -15.37 -30.64 -13.84
N TYR A 239 -14.60 -31.60 -14.32
CA TYR A 239 -13.23 -31.84 -13.90
C TYR A 239 -12.22 -30.84 -14.50
N VAL A 240 -12.59 -30.10 -15.56
CA VAL A 240 -11.72 -29.11 -16.21
C VAL A 240 -12.44 -27.77 -16.48
N VAL A 241 -13.77 -27.76 -16.47
CA VAL A 241 -14.62 -26.58 -16.69
C VAL A 241 -15.63 -26.45 -15.55
N ASP A 242 -15.73 -25.26 -14.95
CA ASP A 242 -16.66 -24.94 -13.86
C ASP A 242 -18.14 -24.82 -14.34
N SER A 243 -19.07 -24.63 -13.40
CA SER A 243 -20.53 -24.65 -13.63
C SER A 243 -21.09 -23.47 -14.46
N TYR A 244 -20.25 -22.72 -15.19
CA TYR A 244 -20.62 -21.59 -16.07
C TYR A 244 -21.26 -22.03 -17.40
N ASN A 245 -22.18 -23.02 -17.39
CA ASN A 245 -22.84 -23.57 -18.57
C ASN A 245 -21.87 -24.05 -19.70
N GLY A 246 -20.61 -24.34 -19.35
CA GLY A 246 -19.58 -24.79 -20.29
C GLY A 246 -18.93 -23.70 -21.12
N ALA A 247 -19.13 -22.43 -20.79
CA ALA A 247 -18.37 -21.32 -21.37
C ALA A 247 -17.03 -21.16 -20.63
N VAL A 248 -15.97 -20.97 -21.40
CA VAL A 248 -14.61 -20.73 -20.89
C VAL A 248 -13.97 -19.59 -21.66
N GLY A 249 -12.99 -18.92 -21.06
CA GLY A 249 -12.20 -17.89 -21.72
C GLY A 249 -10.75 -17.89 -21.28
N LEU A 250 -9.87 -17.45 -22.17
CA LEU A 250 -8.44 -17.25 -21.94
C LEU A 250 -8.08 -15.83 -22.36
N ASN A 251 -7.56 -15.06 -21.43
CA ASN A 251 -7.14 -13.67 -21.59
C ASN A 251 -5.65 -13.58 -21.32
N PHE A 252 -4.87 -13.08 -22.27
CA PHE A 252 -3.43 -12.92 -22.09
C PHE A 252 -2.90 -11.77 -22.93
N SER A 253 -1.76 -11.25 -22.51
CA SER A 253 -0.99 -10.24 -23.25
C SER A 253 0.31 -10.82 -23.75
N LEU A 254 0.75 -10.39 -24.93
CA LEU A 254 2.04 -10.74 -25.52
C LEU A 254 2.85 -9.46 -25.77
N SER A 255 4.08 -9.44 -25.26
CA SER A 255 5.10 -8.43 -25.53
C SER A 255 6.39 -9.11 -25.99
N GLN A 256 7.38 -8.34 -26.42
CA GLN A 256 8.64 -8.86 -26.98
C GLN A 256 8.45 -9.77 -28.21
N ILE A 257 7.35 -9.57 -28.95
CA ILE A 257 6.93 -10.41 -30.08
C ILE A 257 7.34 -9.86 -31.44
N TYR A 258 8.12 -8.79 -31.54
CA TYR A 258 8.63 -8.35 -32.83
C TYR A 258 9.95 -9.04 -33.17
N ASN A 259 9.98 -9.75 -34.30
CA ASN A 259 11.18 -10.41 -34.80
C ASN A 259 11.32 -10.19 -36.31
N GLN A 260 12.46 -9.65 -36.74
CA GLN A 260 12.74 -9.30 -38.13
C GLN A 260 11.64 -8.42 -38.77
N GLY A 261 11.05 -7.51 -37.99
CA GLY A 261 10.03 -6.56 -38.44
C GLY A 261 8.60 -7.08 -38.49
N ILE A 262 8.34 -8.30 -38.02
CA ILE A 262 7.01 -8.92 -38.04
C ILE A 262 6.62 -9.34 -36.62
N PRO A 263 5.37 -9.12 -36.19
CA PRO A 263 4.88 -9.63 -34.92
C PRO A 263 4.76 -11.16 -34.98
N THR A 264 5.72 -11.85 -34.37
CA THR A 264 5.79 -13.30 -34.25
C THR A 264 6.67 -13.70 -33.06
N GLY A 265 6.27 -14.74 -32.34
CA GLY A 265 7.03 -15.22 -31.18
C GLY A 265 6.39 -16.45 -30.56
N VAL A 266 7.15 -17.08 -29.67
CA VAL A 266 6.71 -18.18 -28.82
C VAL A 266 7.01 -17.75 -27.38
N ILE A 267 5.97 -17.68 -26.55
CA ILE A 267 6.08 -17.33 -25.14
C ILE A 267 5.73 -18.57 -24.33
N PRO A 268 6.69 -19.12 -23.56
CA PRO A 268 6.41 -20.20 -22.63
C PRO A 268 5.64 -19.65 -21.43
N PHE A 269 4.65 -20.41 -20.98
CA PHE A 269 3.92 -20.19 -19.75
C PHE A 269 4.05 -21.44 -18.88
N GLU A 270 4.30 -21.23 -17.60
CA GLU A 270 4.24 -22.21 -16.53
C GLU A 270 3.18 -21.76 -15.54
N LYS A 271 2.13 -22.58 -15.35
CA LYS A 271 1.02 -22.32 -14.43
C LYS A 271 0.42 -20.90 -14.56
N GLY A 272 0.23 -20.46 -15.81
CA GLY A 272 -0.39 -19.19 -16.16
C GLY A 272 0.54 -17.97 -16.16
N ARG A 273 1.86 -18.16 -15.97
CA ARG A 273 2.86 -17.07 -15.97
C ARG A 273 4.06 -17.43 -16.83
N ASP A 274 4.69 -16.46 -17.46
CA ASP A 274 5.99 -16.70 -18.10
C ASP A 274 7.15 -16.62 -17.08
N GLU A 275 8.31 -17.17 -17.43
CA GLU A 275 9.52 -17.18 -16.58
C GLU A 275 9.94 -15.77 -16.13
N SER A 276 9.66 -14.75 -16.95
CA SER A 276 10.03 -13.36 -16.68
C SER A 276 9.00 -12.59 -15.86
N TYR A 277 7.86 -13.20 -15.51
CA TYR A 277 6.73 -12.59 -14.83
C TYR A 277 6.16 -11.34 -15.53
N ASN A 278 6.44 -11.17 -16.82
CA ASN A 278 5.97 -10.04 -17.63
C ASN A 278 4.65 -10.35 -18.34
N HIS A 279 4.29 -11.63 -18.46
CA HIS A 279 3.09 -12.09 -19.14
C HIS A 279 2.25 -12.94 -18.21
N TYR A 280 0.95 -12.65 -18.21
CA TYR A 280 -0.04 -13.38 -17.43
C TYR A 280 -1.11 -13.92 -18.36
N LEU A 281 -1.49 -15.17 -18.14
CA LEU A 281 -2.63 -15.80 -18.78
C LEU A 281 -3.70 -16.04 -17.73
N TRP A 282 -4.79 -15.30 -17.88
CA TRP A 282 -5.98 -15.35 -17.06
C TRP A 282 -7.00 -16.25 -17.71
N ASP A 283 -7.49 -17.21 -16.98
CA ASP A 283 -8.53 -18.12 -17.42
C ASP A 283 -9.84 -17.84 -16.69
N ARG A 284 -10.96 -18.07 -17.37
CA ARG A 284 -12.30 -17.96 -16.79
C ARG A 284 -13.15 -19.15 -17.18
N GLY A 285 -14.03 -19.58 -16.29
CA GLY A 285 -14.92 -20.72 -16.54
C GLY A 285 -14.22 -22.09 -16.52
N PHE A 286 -12.89 -22.14 -16.43
CA PHE A 286 -12.16 -23.35 -16.10
C PHE A 286 -12.29 -23.64 -14.60
N ASN A 287 -12.02 -24.88 -14.21
CA ASN A 287 -11.97 -25.24 -12.80
C ASN A 287 -10.85 -24.43 -12.11
N TYR A 288 -11.13 -23.81 -10.96
CA TYR A 288 -10.14 -23.01 -10.21
C TYR A 288 -8.82 -23.76 -9.90
N SER A 289 -8.86 -25.09 -9.93
CA SER A 289 -7.71 -25.98 -9.78
C SER A 289 -6.75 -25.96 -10.94
N VAL A 290 -7.20 -25.73 -12.16
CA VAL A 290 -6.34 -25.87 -13.33
C VAL A 290 -5.57 -24.59 -13.63
N ALA A 291 -4.37 -24.74 -14.19
CA ALA A 291 -3.58 -23.64 -14.71
C ALA A 291 -2.92 -24.06 -16.04
N PHE A 292 -2.71 -23.11 -16.94
CA PHE A 292 -2.09 -23.38 -18.23
C PHE A 292 -0.56 -23.48 -18.11
N THR A 293 0.01 -24.59 -18.57
CA THR A 293 1.44 -24.78 -18.79
C THR A 293 1.66 -25.18 -20.25
N GLY A 294 2.39 -24.38 -21.01
CA GLY A 294 2.49 -24.55 -22.44
C GLY A 294 3.15 -23.38 -23.17
N HIS A 295 3.03 -23.37 -24.49
CA HIS A 295 3.48 -22.27 -25.34
C HIS A 295 2.28 -21.52 -25.92
N VAL A 296 2.36 -20.20 -25.86
CA VAL A 296 1.52 -19.31 -26.67
C VAL A 296 2.36 -18.81 -27.84
N THR A 297 1.90 -19.07 -29.06
CA THR A 297 2.61 -18.76 -30.29
C THR A 297 1.82 -17.77 -31.13
N LEU A 298 2.47 -16.68 -31.57
CA LEU A 298 1.98 -15.86 -32.67
C LEU A 298 2.81 -16.16 -33.92
N LYS A 299 2.17 -16.67 -34.97
CA LYS A 299 2.86 -17.01 -36.23
C LYS A 299 1.94 -16.76 -37.42
N GLU A 300 2.34 -15.83 -38.31
CA GLU A 300 1.58 -15.49 -39.52
C GLU A 300 0.09 -15.14 -39.26
N GLY A 301 -0.18 -14.41 -38.18
CA GLY A 301 -1.54 -14.03 -37.76
C GLY A 301 -2.36 -15.13 -37.09
N TRP A 302 -1.76 -16.29 -36.82
CA TRP A 302 -2.35 -17.34 -36.00
C TRP A 302 -1.86 -17.24 -34.56
N ILE A 303 -2.82 -17.25 -33.64
CA ILE A 303 -2.62 -17.48 -32.21
C ILE A 303 -2.77 -18.99 -31.97
N GLY A 304 -1.67 -19.60 -31.56
CA GLY A 304 -1.57 -21.01 -31.20
C GLY A 304 -1.35 -21.16 -29.71
N LEU A 305 -2.12 -22.02 -29.05
CA LEU A 305 -1.80 -22.47 -27.70
C LEU A 305 -1.59 -23.98 -27.74
N THR A 306 -0.43 -24.44 -27.29
CA THR A 306 -0.12 -25.87 -27.17
C THR A 306 0.45 -26.14 -25.79
N GLY A 307 -0.06 -27.18 -25.12
CA GLY A 307 0.40 -27.55 -23.79
C GLY A 307 -0.68 -28.29 -23.03
N TYR A 308 -0.76 -28.02 -21.74
CA TYR A 308 -1.64 -28.71 -20.83
C TYR A 308 -2.31 -27.74 -19.87
N LEU A 309 -3.54 -28.04 -19.49
CA LEU A 309 -4.14 -27.53 -18.27
C LEU A 309 -3.75 -28.52 -17.17
N GLU A 310 -2.91 -28.08 -16.26
CA GLU A 310 -2.42 -28.87 -15.14
C GLU A 310 -3.22 -28.49 -13.90
N ASP A 311 -3.76 -29.49 -13.23
CA ASP A 311 -4.39 -29.28 -11.93
C ASP A 311 -3.31 -28.96 -10.89
N LYS A 312 -3.52 -27.93 -10.07
CA LYS A 312 -2.58 -27.50 -9.03
C LYS A 312 -2.39 -28.57 -7.94
N TRP A 313 -3.30 -29.54 -7.86
CA TRP A 313 -3.40 -30.51 -6.78
C TRP A 313 -3.48 -31.97 -7.27
N ASP A 314 -3.61 -32.21 -8.58
CA ASP A 314 -3.60 -33.53 -9.22
C ASP A 314 -2.55 -33.53 -10.35
N PRO A 315 -1.64 -34.52 -10.44
CA PRO A 315 -0.67 -34.63 -11.55
C PRO A 315 -1.32 -34.79 -12.93
N LYS A 316 -2.65 -34.95 -12.98
CA LYS A 316 -3.41 -35.03 -14.20
C LYS A 316 -3.32 -33.74 -15.02
N ARG A 317 -2.94 -33.95 -16.28
CA ARG A 317 -2.80 -32.92 -17.30
C ARG A 317 -3.83 -33.14 -18.39
N TYR A 318 -4.53 -32.08 -18.76
CA TYR A 318 -5.49 -32.08 -19.87
C TYR A 318 -4.84 -31.40 -21.06
N LYS A 319 -4.60 -32.12 -22.16
CA LYS A 319 -3.91 -31.56 -23.33
C LYS A 319 -4.80 -30.48 -23.94
N ILE A 320 -4.29 -29.25 -23.98
CA ILE A 320 -4.98 -28.13 -24.63
C ILE A 320 -4.29 -27.81 -25.96
N SER A 321 -5.12 -27.64 -27.00
CA SER A 321 -4.65 -27.14 -28.28
C SER A 321 -5.65 -26.15 -28.85
N VAL A 322 -5.17 -24.95 -29.16
CA VAL A 322 -5.97 -23.86 -29.70
C VAL A 322 -5.29 -23.32 -30.95
N ALA A 323 -6.07 -23.09 -32.01
CA ALA A 323 -5.65 -22.37 -33.20
C ALA A 323 -6.73 -21.35 -33.54
N LYS A 324 -6.42 -20.06 -33.34
CA LYS A 324 -7.32 -18.95 -33.67
C LYS A 324 -6.62 -18.01 -34.66
N LYS A 325 -7.31 -17.59 -35.71
CA LYS A 325 -6.77 -16.60 -36.64
C LYS A 325 -7.21 -15.20 -36.21
N ILE A 326 -6.25 -14.27 -36.16
CA ILE A 326 -6.50 -12.86 -35.86
C ILE A 326 -6.09 -12.00 -37.05
N ASN A 327 -6.76 -10.87 -37.22
CA ASN A 327 -6.43 -9.93 -38.30
C ASN A 327 -5.34 -8.96 -37.86
N VAL A 328 -4.08 -9.39 -37.97
CA VAL A 328 -2.92 -8.58 -37.55
C VAL A 328 -2.77 -7.27 -38.33
N GLU A 329 -3.34 -7.16 -39.54
CA GLU A 329 -3.26 -5.97 -40.37
C GLU A 329 -4.19 -4.84 -39.89
N GLU A 330 -5.26 -5.18 -39.15
CA GLU A 330 -6.22 -4.22 -38.59
C GLU A 330 -5.83 -3.71 -37.19
N LEU A 331 -4.77 -4.27 -36.60
CA LEU A 331 -4.30 -3.88 -35.27
C LEU A 331 -3.48 -2.59 -35.32
N GLU A 332 -3.67 -1.75 -34.31
CA GLU A 332 -2.98 -0.47 -34.15
C GLU A 332 -1.58 -0.66 -33.53
N TRP A 333 -0.66 -1.27 -34.29
CA TRP A 333 0.70 -1.57 -33.82
C TRP A 333 1.51 -0.34 -33.38
N GLU A 334 1.11 0.86 -33.78
CA GLU A 334 1.68 2.12 -33.30
C GLU A 334 1.44 2.34 -31.79
N LYS A 335 0.49 1.62 -31.18
CA LYS A 335 0.24 1.63 -29.73
C LYS A 335 1.06 0.59 -28.97
N TYR A 336 1.86 -0.23 -29.64
CA TYR A 336 2.70 -1.26 -29.01
C TYR A 336 3.96 -0.64 -28.37
N ASP A 337 4.31 -1.09 -27.17
CA ASP A 337 5.52 -0.75 -26.45
C ASP A 337 6.64 -1.71 -26.85
N PHE A 338 7.64 -1.19 -27.56
CA PHE A 338 8.87 -1.93 -27.80
C PHE A 338 9.70 -1.92 -26.52
N THR A 339 10.06 -3.10 -26.01
CA THR A 339 10.76 -3.23 -24.71
C THR A 339 12.17 -3.79 -24.81
N LEU A 340 12.55 -4.30 -25.98
CA LEU A 340 13.91 -4.77 -26.27
C LEU A 340 14.44 -4.15 -27.55
N LEU A 341 15.73 -3.80 -27.56
CA LEU A 341 16.42 -3.27 -28.75
C LEU A 341 16.34 -4.25 -29.94
N LYS A 342 16.42 -5.55 -29.67
CA LYS A 342 16.31 -6.61 -30.69
C LYS A 342 14.99 -6.58 -31.47
N GLU A 343 13.89 -6.10 -30.87
CA GLU A 343 12.60 -5.97 -31.56
C GLU A 343 12.66 -4.92 -32.69
N LEU A 344 13.65 -4.04 -32.68
CA LEU A 344 13.81 -2.99 -33.70
C LEU A 344 14.45 -3.53 -34.99
N GLU A 345 15.06 -4.72 -34.96
CA GLU A 345 15.72 -5.30 -36.12
C GLU A 345 14.75 -5.48 -37.31
N LYS A 346 15.00 -4.72 -38.39
CA LYS A 346 14.17 -4.66 -39.61
C LYS A 346 12.73 -4.20 -39.40
N THR A 347 12.38 -3.77 -38.20
CA THR A 347 11.07 -3.17 -37.90
C THR A 347 10.96 -1.82 -38.59
N SER A 348 9.79 -1.54 -39.17
CA SER A 348 9.57 -0.26 -39.83
C SER A 348 9.56 0.87 -38.79
N PRO A 349 10.41 1.91 -38.92
CA PRO A 349 10.41 3.04 -37.97
C PRO A 349 9.09 3.80 -37.90
N LYS A 350 8.17 3.60 -38.85
CA LYS A 350 6.83 4.21 -38.86
C LYS A 350 5.90 3.63 -37.78
N ILE A 351 6.13 2.39 -37.38
CA ILE A 351 5.31 1.69 -36.39
C ILE A 351 5.85 1.92 -34.99
N VAL A 352 7.16 2.10 -34.83
CA VAL A 352 7.81 2.31 -33.54
C VAL A 352 7.49 3.72 -33.01
N ARG A 353 6.42 3.85 -32.22
CA ARG A 353 6.03 5.10 -31.55
C ARG A 353 6.38 5.13 -30.07
N GLN A 354 6.49 3.97 -29.43
CA GLN A 354 6.79 3.85 -28.00
C GLN A 354 7.96 2.87 -27.79
N LEU A 355 8.99 3.32 -27.09
CA LEU A 355 10.17 2.53 -26.77
C LEU A 355 10.46 2.64 -25.27
N LYS A 356 10.40 1.51 -24.55
CA LYS A 356 10.55 1.43 -23.09
C LYS A 356 11.63 0.42 -22.74
N LEU A 357 12.84 0.89 -22.49
CA LEU A 357 14.00 0.03 -22.26
C LEU A 357 14.39 0.01 -20.79
N LYS A 358 14.69 -1.19 -20.28
CA LYS A 358 15.27 -1.40 -18.95
C LYS A 358 16.71 -1.89 -19.11
N ASP A 359 17.64 -1.22 -18.46
CA ASP A 359 19.08 -1.50 -18.47
C ASP A 359 19.67 -1.72 -19.89
N PRO A 360 19.36 -0.87 -20.89
CA PRO A 360 19.88 -1.09 -22.25
C PRO A 360 21.40 -0.87 -22.31
N ASP A 361 22.09 -1.68 -23.12
CA ASP A 361 23.49 -1.43 -23.44
C ASP A 361 23.65 -0.04 -24.11
N PRO A 362 24.46 0.87 -23.55
CA PRO A 362 24.56 2.23 -24.07
C PRO A 362 25.16 2.35 -25.48
N ILE A 363 25.93 1.35 -25.94
CA ILE A 363 26.53 1.33 -27.27
C ILE A 363 25.47 0.90 -28.28
N GLU A 364 24.80 -0.23 -28.02
CA GLU A 364 23.73 -0.76 -28.89
C GLU A 364 22.59 0.26 -29.03
N LEU A 365 22.17 0.87 -27.92
CA LEU A 365 21.17 1.92 -27.90
C LEU A 365 21.53 3.08 -28.84
N ARG A 366 22.79 3.53 -28.84
CA ARG A 366 23.22 4.62 -29.72
C ARG A 366 23.06 4.23 -31.18
N GLU A 367 23.39 3.01 -31.56
CA GLU A 367 23.33 2.54 -32.94
C GLU A 367 21.88 2.49 -33.45
N GLU A 368 20.97 1.92 -32.66
CA GLU A 368 19.57 1.68 -33.05
C GLU A 368 18.70 2.93 -33.14
N LEU A 369 18.94 3.94 -32.28
CA LEU A 369 18.06 5.11 -32.18
C LEU A 369 18.02 6.00 -33.44
N HIS A 370 19.04 5.97 -34.31
CA HIS A 370 19.17 6.94 -35.42
C HIS A 370 17.98 6.94 -36.41
N SER A 371 17.28 5.82 -36.55
CA SER A 371 16.23 5.64 -37.55
C SER A 371 14.81 5.94 -37.04
N LEU A 372 14.61 6.07 -35.73
CA LEU A 372 13.30 6.15 -35.06
C LEU A 372 12.71 7.56 -35.05
N VAL A 373 12.70 8.24 -36.21
CA VAL A 373 12.30 9.66 -36.33
C VAL A 373 10.84 9.97 -35.97
N HIS A 374 10.03 8.92 -35.86
CA HIS A 374 8.59 8.93 -35.60
C HIS A 374 8.21 8.59 -34.15
N LEU A 375 9.22 8.39 -33.30
CA LEU A 375 9.03 8.04 -31.90
C LEU A 375 8.29 9.14 -31.15
N GLU A 376 7.23 8.78 -30.43
CA GLU A 376 6.41 9.67 -29.61
C GLU A 376 6.74 9.56 -28.11
N SER A 377 7.20 8.39 -27.67
CA SER A 377 7.58 8.14 -26.28
C SER A 377 8.89 7.34 -26.20
N LEU A 378 9.85 7.87 -25.45
CA LEU A 378 11.10 7.19 -25.10
C LEU A 378 11.23 7.11 -23.59
N SER A 379 11.30 5.90 -23.06
CA SER A 379 11.57 5.62 -21.66
C SER A 379 12.81 4.76 -21.53
N ILE A 380 13.77 5.18 -20.71
CA ILE A 380 14.95 4.39 -20.36
C ILE A 380 15.06 4.37 -18.84
N GLN A 381 15.08 3.17 -18.27
CA GLN A 381 15.25 2.95 -16.85
C GLN A 381 16.49 2.13 -16.60
N PHE A 382 17.37 2.62 -15.72
CA PHE A 382 18.43 1.80 -15.17
C PHE A 382 18.08 1.35 -13.75
N SER A 383 18.35 0.09 -13.45
CA SER A 383 18.25 -0.50 -12.12
C SER A 383 19.40 -0.02 -11.24
N ASN A 384 19.23 -0.09 -9.93
CA ASN A 384 20.30 0.20 -8.98
C ASN A 384 21.49 -0.75 -9.22
N ASP A 385 22.71 -0.23 -9.16
CA ASP A 385 23.97 -0.96 -9.40
C ASP A 385 24.16 -1.55 -10.82
N SER A 386 23.36 -1.13 -11.81
CA SER A 386 23.58 -1.50 -13.22
C SER A 386 24.92 -0.95 -13.73
N LYS A 387 25.72 -1.82 -14.35
CA LYS A 387 26.98 -1.42 -15.03
C LYS A 387 26.71 -0.57 -16.26
N GLU A 388 25.58 -0.82 -16.91
CA GLU A 388 25.10 -0.06 -18.07
C GLU A 388 24.77 1.38 -17.65
N ALA A 389 24.22 1.57 -16.45
CA ALA A 389 23.98 2.90 -15.88
C ALA A 389 25.29 3.69 -15.71
N GLU A 390 26.35 3.03 -15.24
CA GLU A 390 27.69 3.65 -15.11
C GLU A 390 28.29 4.02 -16.47
N ALA A 391 28.01 3.21 -17.51
CA ALA A 391 28.47 3.44 -18.88
C ALA A 391 27.62 4.49 -19.63
N PHE A 392 26.37 4.72 -19.23
CA PHE A 392 25.46 5.71 -19.81
C PHE A 392 25.82 7.14 -19.37
N THR A 393 26.92 7.66 -19.92
CA THR A 393 27.50 8.96 -19.53
C THR A 393 26.86 10.18 -20.21
N GLU A 394 26.12 9.97 -21.29
CA GLU A 394 25.43 11.02 -22.04
C GLU A 394 24.20 10.49 -22.76
N ILE A 395 23.19 11.34 -22.90
CA ILE A 395 21.99 11.04 -23.69
C ILE A 395 22.36 11.15 -25.18
N PRO A 396 22.12 10.10 -26.00
CA PRO A 396 22.50 10.10 -27.41
C PRO A 396 21.93 11.30 -28.18
N SER A 397 22.79 12.03 -28.90
CA SER A 397 22.35 13.22 -29.66
C SER A 397 21.43 12.89 -30.85
N SER A 398 21.29 11.62 -31.21
CA SER A 398 20.31 11.16 -32.22
C SER A 398 18.87 11.48 -31.81
N VAL A 399 18.56 11.51 -30.51
CA VAL A 399 17.23 11.83 -29.96
C VAL A 399 16.72 13.20 -30.43
N LYS A 400 17.61 14.17 -30.72
CA LYS A 400 17.21 15.49 -31.25
C LYS A 400 16.42 15.44 -32.56
N HIS A 401 16.47 14.31 -33.27
CA HIS A 401 15.77 14.09 -34.53
C HIS A 401 14.34 13.54 -34.36
N PHE A 402 13.93 13.17 -33.14
CA PHE A 402 12.58 12.67 -32.86
C PHE A 402 11.60 13.84 -32.77
N LYS A 403 11.14 14.32 -33.92
CA LYS A 403 10.31 15.54 -33.99
C LYS A 403 8.88 15.34 -33.49
N ASP A 404 8.44 14.10 -33.42
CA ASP A 404 7.13 13.70 -32.92
C ASP A 404 7.15 13.34 -31.41
N LEU A 405 8.32 13.44 -30.75
CA LEU A 405 8.50 13.01 -29.35
C LEU A 405 7.70 13.90 -28.38
N LYS A 406 6.75 13.28 -27.68
CA LYS A 406 5.89 13.88 -26.66
C LYS A 406 6.37 13.56 -25.25
N SER A 407 6.99 12.39 -25.04
CA SER A 407 7.46 11.96 -23.72
C SER A 407 8.91 11.47 -23.77
N LEU A 408 9.74 11.99 -22.89
CA LEU A 408 11.12 11.56 -22.67
C LEU A 408 11.34 11.31 -21.19
N HIS A 409 11.43 10.05 -20.78
CA HIS A 409 11.65 9.65 -19.39
C HIS A 409 12.96 8.90 -19.26
N LEU A 410 13.83 9.37 -18.37
CA LEU A 410 15.14 8.79 -18.11
C LEU A 410 15.33 8.64 -16.60
N TRP A 411 15.36 7.41 -16.12
CA TRP A 411 15.54 7.06 -14.70
C TRP A 411 16.86 6.32 -14.46
N GLY A 412 17.46 6.53 -13.29
CA GLY A 412 18.66 5.80 -12.88
C GLY A 412 19.92 6.17 -13.67
N ILE A 413 19.90 7.28 -14.41
CA ILE A 413 21.01 7.76 -15.26
C ILE A 413 22.12 8.44 -14.44
N SER A 414 22.71 7.70 -13.50
CA SER A 414 23.61 8.19 -12.45
C SER A 414 24.98 8.69 -12.94
N ALA A 415 25.36 8.34 -14.18
CA ALA A 415 26.61 8.78 -14.82
C ALA A 415 26.46 10.03 -15.69
N VAL A 416 25.23 10.48 -15.99
CA VAL A 416 24.98 11.66 -16.82
C VAL A 416 25.27 12.93 -16.03
N THR A 417 26.20 13.76 -16.52
CA THR A 417 26.66 14.99 -15.83
C THR A 417 26.25 16.30 -16.51
N LYS A 418 25.71 16.23 -17.73
CA LYS A 418 25.36 17.40 -18.54
C LYS A 418 23.93 17.27 -19.06
N PHE A 419 23.17 18.36 -18.92
CA PHE A 419 21.88 18.49 -19.59
C PHE A 419 22.11 18.70 -21.09
N PRO A 420 21.41 17.96 -21.98
CA PRO A 420 21.58 18.16 -23.41
C PRO A 420 20.91 19.46 -23.88
N GLU A 421 21.69 20.37 -24.47
CA GLU A 421 21.15 21.63 -25.00
C GLU A 421 20.15 21.41 -26.15
N TRP A 422 20.34 20.33 -26.92
CA TRP A 422 19.46 19.98 -28.04
C TRP A 422 18.06 19.53 -27.60
N ILE A 423 17.79 19.32 -26.31
CA ILE A 423 16.43 19.04 -25.82
C ILE A 423 15.46 20.13 -26.30
N GLY A 424 15.88 21.39 -26.35
CA GLY A 424 15.05 22.51 -26.83
C GLY A 424 14.57 22.38 -28.29
N ASP A 425 15.09 21.41 -29.06
CA ASP A 425 14.64 21.12 -30.43
C ASP A 425 13.43 20.17 -30.51
N LEU A 426 13.00 19.59 -29.38
CA LEU A 426 11.86 18.68 -29.25
C LEU A 426 10.57 19.46 -29.00
N ARG A 427 10.06 20.12 -30.05
CA ARG A 427 8.95 21.10 -29.94
C ARG A 427 7.61 20.51 -29.54
N GLU A 428 7.45 19.21 -29.72
CA GLU A 428 6.25 18.45 -29.38
C GLU A 428 6.29 17.84 -27.97
N LEU A 429 7.40 18.02 -27.23
CA LEU A 429 7.58 17.41 -25.91
C LEU A 429 6.59 18.00 -24.89
N GLU A 430 5.81 17.12 -24.27
CA GLU A 430 4.81 17.40 -23.24
C GLU A 430 5.30 16.96 -21.85
N HIS A 431 6.07 15.86 -21.80
CA HIS A 431 6.61 15.28 -20.57
C HIS A 431 8.13 15.11 -20.67
N LEU A 432 8.85 15.66 -19.70
CA LEU A 432 10.30 15.49 -19.55
C LEU A 432 10.61 15.01 -18.14
N LEU A 433 11.22 13.84 -18.03
CA LEU A 433 11.80 13.34 -16.80
C LEU A 433 13.28 13.04 -17.00
N LEU A 434 14.11 13.69 -16.19
CA LEU A 434 15.55 13.49 -16.11
C LEU A 434 15.94 13.58 -14.63
N ALA A 435 15.70 12.49 -13.89
CA ALA A 435 15.88 12.42 -12.44
C ALA A 435 17.00 11.45 -12.05
N GLY A 436 17.64 11.68 -10.89
CA GLY A 436 18.68 10.79 -10.38
C GLY A 436 19.99 10.83 -11.17
N SER A 437 20.35 12.02 -11.68
CA SER A 437 21.56 12.28 -12.47
C SER A 437 22.54 13.19 -11.73
N LYS A 438 23.67 13.51 -12.36
CA LYS A 438 24.69 14.45 -11.83
C LYS A 438 24.73 15.77 -12.59
N VAL A 439 23.60 16.18 -13.17
CA VAL A 439 23.50 17.41 -13.97
C VAL A 439 23.70 18.63 -13.08
N LYS A 440 24.68 19.47 -13.41
CA LYS A 440 25.03 20.66 -12.60
C LYS A 440 24.31 21.94 -12.99
N GLY A 441 23.77 21.99 -14.19
CA GLY A 441 23.10 23.18 -14.69
C GLY A 441 22.43 22.94 -16.03
N ILE A 442 21.48 23.82 -16.34
CA ILE A 442 20.72 23.85 -17.58
C ILE A 442 20.94 25.22 -18.20
N HIS A 443 21.23 25.27 -19.49
CA HIS A 443 21.41 26.53 -20.18
C HIS A 443 20.11 27.37 -20.09
N PRO A 444 20.17 28.68 -19.77
CA PRO A 444 19.01 29.47 -19.31
C PRO A 444 17.79 29.50 -20.23
N TYR A 445 17.99 29.23 -21.52
CA TYR A 445 16.99 29.33 -22.57
C TYR A 445 16.59 27.97 -23.16
N THR A 446 17.12 26.85 -22.67
CA THR A 446 16.85 25.54 -23.30
C THR A 446 15.39 25.13 -23.16
N LEU A 447 14.83 25.24 -21.95
CA LEU A 447 13.46 24.79 -21.68
C LEU A 447 12.40 25.72 -22.28
N GLN A 448 12.68 27.02 -22.45
CA GLN A 448 11.72 27.99 -23.03
C GLN A 448 11.22 27.60 -24.42
N TYR A 449 11.99 26.77 -25.15
CA TYR A 449 11.68 26.34 -26.51
C TYR A 449 10.70 25.18 -26.59
N LEU A 450 10.43 24.51 -25.47
CA LEU A 450 9.51 23.39 -25.33
C LEU A 450 8.08 23.90 -25.10
N SER A 451 7.48 24.53 -26.11
CA SER A 451 6.21 25.24 -25.96
C SER A 451 5.02 24.37 -25.57
N LYS A 452 5.12 23.04 -25.69
CA LYS A 452 4.07 22.08 -25.28
C LYS A 452 4.35 21.40 -23.94
N LEU A 453 5.50 21.67 -23.32
CA LEU A 453 5.89 21.00 -22.08
C LEU A 453 4.95 21.40 -20.95
N LYS A 454 4.34 20.39 -20.33
CA LYS A 454 3.43 20.53 -19.19
C LYS A 454 4.06 20.00 -17.91
N TYR A 455 4.83 18.92 -18.01
CA TYR A 455 5.41 18.23 -16.85
C TYR A 455 6.92 18.12 -17.00
N CYS A 456 7.65 18.66 -16.02
CA CYS A 456 9.11 18.64 -16.02
C CYS A 456 9.63 18.18 -14.66
N TYR A 457 10.33 17.05 -14.68
CA TYR A 457 10.91 16.38 -13.51
C TYR A 457 12.43 16.39 -13.62
N LEU A 458 13.07 17.12 -12.72
CA LEU A 458 14.52 17.35 -12.65
C LEU A 458 15.06 17.11 -11.24
N GLU A 459 14.31 16.40 -10.41
CA GLU A 459 14.67 16.08 -9.03
C GLU A 459 15.93 15.22 -8.93
N ASN A 460 16.59 15.28 -7.77
CA ASN A 460 17.77 14.49 -7.45
C ASN A 460 18.89 14.64 -8.49
N ASN A 461 19.22 15.90 -8.80
CA ASN A 461 20.34 16.29 -9.64
C ASN A 461 21.34 17.15 -8.82
N ASN A 462 22.29 17.81 -9.49
CA ASN A 462 23.22 18.75 -8.85
C ASN A 462 23.02 20.19 -9.36
N LEU A 463 21.79 20.56 -9.76
CA LEU A 463 21.52 21.87 -10.33
C LEU A 463 21.87 22.98 -9.34
N GLY A 464 22.85 23.82 -9.67
CA GLY A 464 23.24 24.96 -8.82
C GLY A 464 22.30 26.17 -8.94
N SER A 465 21.42 26.18 -9.95
CA SER A 465 20.46 27.25 -10.18
C SER A 465 19.22 26.71 -10.89
N ALA A 466 18.04 27.19 -10.53
CA ALA A 466 16.83 26.86 -11.26
C ALA A 466 16.87 27.44 -12.70
N PRO A 467 16.26 26.78 -13.70
CA PRO A 467 16.23 27.29 -15.07
C PRO A 467 15.57 28.67 -15.15
N GLN A 468 16.27 29.66 -15.72
CA GLN A 468 15.79 31.06 -15.74
C GLN A 468 14.53 31.26 -16.58
N SER A 469 14.42 30.56 -17.72
CA SER A 469 13.29 30.64 -18.65
C SER A 469 12.71 29.24 -18.89
N ILE A 470 11.48 29.04 -18.44
CA ILE A 470 10.68 27.82 -18.63
C ILE A 470 9.41 28.17 -19.42
N PRO A 471 8.79 27.19 -20.12
CA PRO A 471 7.69 27.49 -21.03
C PRO A 471 6.41 27.88 -20.27
N ASP A 472 5.64 28.81 -20.84
CA ASP A 472 4.41 29.35 -20.21
C ASP A 472 3.30 28.29 -20.01
N ASN A 473 3.37 27.16 -20.73
CA ASN A 473 2.43 26.05 -20.63
C ASN A 473 2.80 25.03 -19.54
N LEU A 474 3.90 25.24 -18.82
CA LEU A 474 4.32 24.32 -17.76
C LEU A 474 3.31 24.33 -16.61
N GLU A 475 2.85 23.15 -16.22
CA GLU A 475 1.87 22.93 -15.15
C GLU A 475 2.54 22.40 -13.87
N VAL A 476 3.53 21.53 -14.03
CA VAL A 476 4.24 20.85 -12.94
C VAL A 476 5.74 20.93 -13.15
N LEU A 477 6.46 21.39 -12.12
CA LEU A 477 7.92 21.46 -12.09
C LEU A 477 8.48 20.86 -10.80
N HIS A 478 9.28 19.80 -10.93
CA HIS A 478 10.01 19.21 -9.81
C HIS A 478 11.49 19.53 -9.91
N LEU A 479 12.01 20.18 -8.86
CA LEU A 479 13.40 20.58 -8.68
C LEU A 479 13.95 20.10 -7.34
N GLU A 480 13.25 19.18 -6.67
CA GLU A 480 13.64 18.67 -5.36
C GLU A 480 15.03 18.03 -5.36
N GLY A 481 15.77 18.12 -4.25
CA GLY A 481 17.03 17.41 -4.09
C GLY A 481 18.13 17.91 -5.03
N ASN A 482 18.23 19.23 -5.19
CA ASN A 482 19.23 19.90 -6.01
C ASN A 482 20.12 20.82 -5.15
N GLN A 483 20.86 21.74 -5.77
CA GLN A 483 21.75 22.70 -5.09
C GLN A 483 21.33 24.15 -5.40
N ILE A 484 20.03 24.38 -5.57
CA ILE A 484 19.46 25.66 -5.99
C ILE A 484 19.41 26.62 -4.80
N THR A 485 19.99 27.81 -4.96
CA THR A 485 19.97 28.86 -3.93
C THR A 485 18.82 29.85 -4.09
N ASP A 486 18.31 30.04 -5.31
CA ASP A 486 17.28 31.05 -5.58
C ASP A 486 16.34 30.61 -6.71
N ILE A 487 15.07 31.05 -6.63
CA ILE A 487 14.07 30.84 -7.67
C ILE A 487 13.90 32.11 -8.53
N PRO A 488 13.98 32.02 -9.87
CA PRO A 488 13.79 33.16 -10.76
C PRO A 488 12.40 33.81 -10.60
N SER A 489 12.35 35.15 -10.57
CA SER A 489 11.08 35.90 -10.51
C SER A 489 10.20 35.75 -11.76
N SER A 490 10.73 35.15 -12.84
CA SER A 490 9.95 34.74 -14.00
C SER A 490 8.88 33.70 -13.66
N TYR A 491 9.08 32.88 -12.62
CA TYR A 491 8.17 31.78 -12.28
C TYR A 491 6.80 32.29 -11.83
N ILE A 492 6.75 33.48 -11.20
CA ILE A 492 5.52 34.15 -10.77
C ILE A 492 4.62 34.54 -11.96
N ARG A 493 5.16 34.61 -13.18
CA ARG A 493 4.40 34.97 -14.38
C ARG A 493 3.80 33.76 -15.11
N LEU A 494 4.12 32.54 -14.68
CA LEU A 494 3.67 31.30 -15.31
C LEU A 494 2.24 31.01 -14.86
N LYS A 495 1.28 31.39 -15.70
CA LYS A 495 -0.15 31.32 -15.37
C LYS A 495 -0.67 29.89 -15.23
N ASN A 496 0.00 28.94 -15.87
CA ASN A 496 -0.40 27.54 -15.86
C ASN A 496 0.35 26.72 -14.80
N LEU A 497 1.39 27.27 -14.15
CA LEU A 497 2.18 26.54 -13.16
C LEU A 497 1.33 26.35 -11.90
N ARG A 498 0.89 25.11 -11.68
CA ARG A 498 0.06 24.73 -10.54
C ARG A 498 0.89 24.13 -9.43
N LYS A 499 1.97 23.41 -9.78
CA LYS A 499 2.79 22.64 -8.86
C LYS A 499 4.28 22.93 -9.03
N LEU A 500 4.94 23.31 -7.94
CA LEU A 500 6.37 23.60 -7.88
C LEU A 500 6.99 22.93 -6.67
N HIS A 501 7.80 21.88 -6.90
CA HIS A 501 8.53 21.17 -5.84
C HIS A 501 9.96 21.66 -5.78
N ILE A 502 10.34 22.30 -4.67
CA ILE A 502 11.66 22.88 -4.47
C ILE A 502 12.28 22.50 -3.12
N ARG A 503 11.71 21.51 -2.41
CA ARG A 503 12.30 20.90 -1.22
C ARG A 503 13.74 20.41 -1.45
N ASN A 504 14.47 20.17 -0.38
CA ASN A 504 15.82 19.66 -0.37
C ASN A 504 16.78 20.49 -1.24
N ASN A 505 16.68 21.82 -1.12
CA ASN A 505 17.56 22.79 -1.79
C ASN A 505 18.08 23.85 -0.80
N PRO A 506 19.32 24.34 -0.97
CA PRO A 506 19.90 25.37 -0.11
C PRO A 506 19.37 26.79 -0.43
N LEU A 507 18.04 26.95 -0.48
CA LEU A 507 17.38 28.21 -0.87
C LEU A 507 17.69 29.34 0.14
N GLU A 508 18.17 30.47 -0.36
CA GLU A 508 18.49 31.68 0.40
C GLU A 508 17.46 32.78 0.19
N SER A 509 16.82 32.85 -0.99
CA SER A 509 15.76 33.81 -1.27
C SER A 509 14.70 33.27 -2.24
N LEU A 510 13.48 33.78 -2.11
CA LEU A 510 12.36 33.51 -3.02
C LEU A 510 11.79 34.84 -3.52
N PRO A 511 11.33 34.90 -4.78
CA PRO A 511 10.74 36.11 -5.31
C PRO A 511 9.32 36.30 -4.74
N SER A 512 8.97 37.54 -4.38
CA SER A 512 7.64 37.85 -3.80
C SER A 512 6.52 37.46 -4.75
N GLY A 513 5.53 36.73 -4.24
CA GLY A 513 4.39 36.21 -4.99
C GLY A 513 4.55 34.77 -5.47
N LEU A 514 5.70 34.12 -5.20
CA LEU A 514 5.89 32.69 -5.47
C LEU A 514 4.91 31.84 -4.65
N GLU A 515 4.56 32.30 -3.44
CA GLU A 515 3.57 31.68 -2.56
C GLU A 515 2.14 31.63 -3.13
N ASN A 516 1.88 32.28 -4.27
CA ASN A 516 0.59 32.21 -4.95
C ASN A 516 0.49 31.01 -5.92
N ILE A 517 1.57 30.24 -6.11
CA ILE A 517 1.50 28.97 -6.82
C ILE A 517 0.67 28.00 -5.97
N PRO A 518 -0.42 27.40 -6.51
CA PRO A 518 -1.37 26.59 -5.73
C PRO A 518 -0.71 25.49 -4.89
N GLU A 519 0.22 24.74 -5.48
CA GLU A 519 0.98 23.68 -4.82
C GLU A 519 2.47 24.03 -4.82
N LEU A 520 2.88 24.92 -3.92
CA LEU A 520 4.29 25.21 -3.64
C LEU A 520 4.82 24.28 -2.55
N ASP A 521 5.64 23.30 -2.95
CA ASP A 521 6.25 22.37 -2.01
C ASP A 521 7.67 22.80 -1.61
N LEU A 522 7.83 23.09 -0.32
CA LEU A 522 9.01 23.66 0.33
C LEU A 522 9.03 23.24 1.80
N GLU A 523 10.20 23.10 2.42
CA GLU A 523 10.33 22.81 3.85
C GLU A 523 9.66 23.90 4.69
N LEU A 524 8.96 23.50 5.76
CA LEU A 524 8.23 24.42 6.63
C LEU A 524 9.14 25.55 7.18
N GLU A 525 10.36 25.20 7.58
CA GLU A 525 11.36 26.15 8.05
C GLU A 525 11.68 27.23 7.00
N LYS A 526 11.81 26.83 5.73
CA LYS A 526 12.05 27.74 4.60
C LYS A 526 10.82 28.57 4.29
N LYS A 527 9.61 28.00 4.36
CA LYS A 527 8.35 28.77 4.23
C LYS A 527 8.29 29.88 5.28
N MET A 528 8.64 29.59 6.53
CA MET A 528 8.64 30.56 7.63
C MET A 528 9.66 31.69 7.47
N ILE A 529 10.83 31.40 6.87
CA ILE A 529 11.92 32.38 6.72
C ILE A 529 11.80 33.19 5.41
N LEU A 530 11.32 32.57 4.33
CA LEU A 530 11.40 33.12 2.98
C LEU A 530 10.05 33.66 2.45
N LEU A 531 8.92 33.33 3.07
CA LEU A 531 7.58 33.71 2.61
C LEU A 531 6.74 34.40 3.71
N ASP A 532 5.64 35.05 3.33
CA ASP A 532 4.59 35.44 4.30
C ASP A 532 3.81 34.19 4.72
N TYR A 533 4.33 33.56 5.76
CA TYR A 533 3.76 32.37 6.39
C TYR A 533 3.04 32.68 7.71
N THR A 534 2.57 33.91 7.87
CA THR A 534 1.86 34.34 9.08
C THR A 534 0.38 33.95 9.01
N TYR A 535 -0.14 33.39 10.11
CA TYR A 535 -1.56 33.14 10.26
C TYR A 535 -2.33 34.44 10.54
N LYS A 536 -3.43 34.67 9.83
CA LYS A 536 -4.19 35.94 9.88
C LYS A 536 -5.49 35.86 10.68
N GLY A 537 -5.76 34.72 11.33
CA GLY A 537 -7.02 34.44 12.01
C GLY A 537 -8.13 34.03 11.05
N ALA A 538 -9.08 33.23 11.53
CA ALA A 538 -10.15 32.63 10.72
C ALA A 538 -10.95 33.65 9.88
N ASN A 539 -11.23 34.80 10.48
CA ASN A 539 -11.95 35.91 9.85
C ASN A 539 -11.05 37.05 9.33
N ASN A 540 -9.74 36.79 9.19
CA ASN A 540 -8.73 37.77 8.77
C ASN A 540 -8.62 39.02 9.67
N SER A 541 -9.10 38.98 10.92
CA SER A 541 -8.98 40.09 11.88
C SER A 541 -7.69 40.08 12.72
N GLY A 542 -6.73 39.20 12.39
CA GLY A 542 -5.51 38.97 13.15
C GLY A 542 -5.69 37.93 14.27
N VAL A 543 -4.63 37.62 15.02
CA VAL A 543 -4.68 36.68 16.17
C VAL A 543 -4.86 37.43 17.50
N ILE A 544 -5.42 36.77 18.51
CA ILE A 544 -5.55 37.27 19.89
C ILE A 544 -4.70 36.44 20.86
N PRO A 545 -4.30 36.99 22.03
CA PRO A 545 -3.60 36.22 23.05
C PRO A 545 -4.46 35.08 23.60
N TYR A 546 -3.82 33.96 23.90
CA TYR A 546 -4.37 32.80 24.59
C TYR A 546 -3.35 32.28 25.60
N ASP A 547 -3.82 31.53 26.60
CA ASP A 547 -2.94 30.89 27.59
C ASP A 547 -2.55 29.49 27.12
N ASP A 548 -1.32 29.36 26.62
CA ASP A 548 -0.81 28.11 26.06
C ASP A 548 -0.61 27.03 27.13
N GLU A 549 -0.41 27.43 28.39
CA GLU A 549 -0.18 26.50 29.49
C GLU A 549 -1.43 25.66 29.84
N LEU A 550 -2.61 26.07 29.37
CA LEU A 550 -3.87 25.31 29.53
C LEU A 550 -3.89 24.00 28.75
N PHE A 551 -3.11 23.90 27.67
CA PHE A 551 -3.12 22.71 26.80
C PHE A 551 -2.18 21.60 27.30
N TYR A 552 -1.34 21.88 28.31
CA TYR A 552 -0.33 20.94 28.81
C TYR A 552 -0.67 20.40 30.20
N ALA A 553 -0.41 19.11 30.40
CA ALA A 553 -0.71 18.41 31.65
C ALA A 553 0.13 18.89 32.85
N ARG A 554 1.31 19.49 32.60
CA ARG A 554 2.28 19.90 33.64
C ARG A 554 1.70 20.86 34.69
N ASN A 555 0.67 21.63 34.33
CA ASN A 555 0.04 22.61 35.22
C ASN A 555 -1.16 22.05 36.00
N ASN A 556 -1.57 20.82 35.71
CA ASN A 556 -2.65 20.13 36.41
C ASN A 556 -2.06 19.11 37.39
N SER A 557 -2.27 19.32 38.70
CA SER A 557 -1.67 18.46 39.74
C SER A 557 -2.07 16.99 39.62
N ASP A 558 -3.31 16.72 39.22
CA ASP A 558 -3.82 15.36 39.09
C ASP A 558 -3.19 14.67 37.88
N LEU A 559 -3.14 15.35 36.74
CA LEU A 559 -2.54 14.81 35.51
C LEU A 559 -1.04 14.61 35.67
N ASN A 560 -0.33 15.57 36.28
CA ASN A 560 1.09 15.44 36.56
C ASN A 560 1.36 14.26 37.51
N SER A 561 0.55 14.09 38.57
CA SER A 561 0.65 12.93 39.45
C SER A 561 0.41 11.61 38.71
N ASN A 562 -0.54 11.59 37.77
CA ASN A 562 -0.82 10.40 36.95
C ASN A 562 0.34 10.10 36.00
N LEU A 563 0.91 11.12 35.34
CA LEU A 563 2.08 10.97 34.48
C LEU A 563 3.28 10.41 35.26
N GLN A 564 3.59 10.95 36.45
CA GLN A 564 4.69 10.46 37.28
C GLN A 564 4.49 9.01 37.75
N LYS A 565 3.24 8.61 38.05
CA LYS A 565 2.93 7.22 38.40
C LYS A 565 3.13 6.29 37.20
N ALA A 566 2.70 6.72 36.01
CA ALA A 566 2.86 5.96 34.78
C ALA A 566 4.34 5.80 34.42
N ILE A 567 5.11 6.89 34.44
CA ILE A 567 6.57 6.89 34.22
C ILE A 567 7.28 5.93 35.16
N LYS A 568 6.96 5.99 36.46
CA LYS A 568 7.55 5.10 37.46
C LYS A 568 7.17 3.63 37.23
N LYS A 569 5.97 3.37 36.70
CA LYS A 569 5.48 2.01 36.41
C LYS A 569 6.22 1.42 35.20
N THR A 570 6.63 2.25 34.24
CA THR A 570 7.31 1.83 32.99
C THR A 570 8.83 2.03 33.00
N ASP A 571 9.41 2.41 34.14
CA ASP A 571 10.84 2.66 34.32
C ASP A 571 11.45 3.78 33.44
N PHE A 572 10.64 4.79 33.08
CA PHE A 572 11.04 5.91 32.22
C PHE A 572 11.49 7.17 32.96
N GLN A 573 11.98 7.02 34.20
CA GLN A 573 12.39 8.14 35.05
C GLN A 573 13.43 9.06 34.39
N GLU A 574 14.32 8.50 33.56
CA GLU A 574 15.34 9.28 32.83
C GLU A 574 14.73 10.27 31.83
N TYR A 575 13.53 9.97 31.31
CA TYR A 575 12.80 10.77 30.34
C TYR A 575 11.73 11.68 30.95
N GLU A 576 11.58 11.69 32.29
CA GLU A 576 10.49 12.41 32.99
C GLU A 576 10.41 13.88 32.57
N LYS A 577 11.56 14.55 32.45
CA LYS A 577 11.62 15.95 32.05
C LYS A 577 11.14 16.16 30.61
N GLY A 578 11.49 15.27 29.68
CA GLY A 578 11.04 15.31 28.30
C GLY A 578 9.55 15.06 28.20
N LEU A 579 9.07 13.95 28.80
CA LEU A 579 7.67 13.55 28.82
C LEU A 579 6.77 14.64 29.43
N SER A 580 7.20 15.27 30.54
CA SER A 580 6.44 16.36 31.16
C SER A 580 6.35 17.63 30.29
N LYS A 581 7.27 17.85 29.35
CA LYS A 581 7.20 19.01 28.44
C LYS A 581 6.14 18.82 27.36
N ILE A 582 6.00 17.60 26.84
CA ILE A 582 5.14 17.28 25.69
C ILE A 582 3.75 16.75 26.08
N ALA A 583 3.57 16.32 27.33
CA ALA A 583 2.31 15.78 27.83
C ALA A 583 1.14 16.78 27.71
N ARG A 584 0.11 16.42 26.93
CA ARG A 584 -1.11 17.24 26.72
C ARG A 584 -2.15 16.98 27.79
N HIS A 585 -2.90 18.02 28.15
CA HIS A 585 -4.13 17.93 28.96
C HIS A 585 -5.30 17.61 28.04
N ALA A 586 -5.62 16.32 27.91
CA ALA A 586 -6.66 15.83 27.01
C ALA A 586 -7.98 15.53 27.73
N VAL A 587 -9.08 15.52 26.98
CA VAL A 587 -10.36 14.94 27.39
C VAL A 587 -10.60 13.70 26.54
N ASN A 588 -10.80 12.56 27.18
CA ASN A 588 -11.07 11.29 26.53
C ASN A 588 -12.57 10.97 26.56
N PHE A 589 -13.08 10.40 25.47
CA PHE A 589 -14.46 9.96 25.32
C PHE A 589 -14.52 8.49 24.92
N VAL A 590 -15.40 7.74 25.57
CA VAL A 590 -15.70 6.34 25.24
C VAL A 590 -17.20 6.24 25.00
N THR A 591 -17.60 5.65 23.87
CA THR A 591 -18.99 5.40 23.53
C THR A 591 -19.57 4.32 24.45
N THR A 592 -20.85 4.46 24.82
CA THR A 592 -21.46 3.64 25.88
C THR A 592 -22.72 2.95 25.41
N THR A 593 -23.86 3.62 25.53
CA THR A 593 -25.17 3.09 25.17
C THR A 593 -25.73 3.86 23.98
N PRO A 594 -26.57 3.23 23.15
CA PRO A 594 -27.27 3.92 22.07
C PRO A 594 -28.04 5.13 22.60
N ASP A 595 -28.05 6.21 21.83
CA ASP A 595 -28.77 7.42 22.15
C ASP A 595 -30.11 7.46 21.40
N SER A 596 -31.20 7.58 22.16
CA SER A 596 -32.58 7.63 21.65
C SER A 596 -33.03 9.03 21.21
N TYR A 597 -32.16 10.05 21.31
CA TYR A 597 -32.47 11.46 21.06
C TYR A 597 -33.46 12.11 22.05
N ASP A 598 -33.70 11.47 23.20
CA ASP A 598 -34.58 12.00 24.26
C ASP A 598 -33.92 13.11 25.10
N GLU A 599 -32.57 13.14 25.13
CA GLU A 599 -31.79 14.06 25.95
C GLU A 599 -31.14 15.14 25.07
N LEU A 600 -31.79 16.30 24.97
CA LEU A 600 -31.33 17.40 24.11
C LEU A 600 -29.95 17.91 24.50
N GLY A 601 -29.07 18.00 23.50
CA GLY A 601 -27.78 18.66 23.64
C GLY A 601 -26.77 17.91 24.51
N ASN A 602 -26.96 16.60 24.72
CA ASN A 602 -25.96 15.74 25.34
C ASN A 602 -24.72 15.56 24.43
N THR A 603 -23.61 15.07 24.97
CA THR A 603 -22.47 14.67 24.12
C THR A 603 -22.79 13.33 23.44
N ARG A 604 -22.63 13.28 22.12
CA ARG A 604 -22.97 12.13 21.27
C ARG A 604 -22.01 12.00 20.10
N PHE A 605 -21.69 10.77 19.73
CA PHE A 605 -20.96 10.42 18.51
C PHE A 605 -21.88 9.58 17.61
N GLY A 606 -21.86 9.87 16.31
CA GLY A 606 -22.77 9.30 15.31
C GLY A 606 -24.21 9.82 15.41
N GLY A 607 -25.05 9.39 14.47
CA GLY A 607 -26.45 9.81 14.36
C GLY A 607 -26.65 11.14 13.65
N LEU A 608 -27.58 11.93 14.18
CA LEU A 608 -27.88 13.29 13.72
C LEU A 608 -27.71 14.30 14.89
N PRO A 609 -27.48 15.60 14.62
CA PRO A 609 -27.30 16.65 15.64
C PRO A 609 -28.61 17.21 16.19
N ASP A 610 -28.60 17.66 17.45
CA ASP A 610 -29.65 18.51 18.00
C ASP A 610 -29.38 19.98 17.62
N LEU A 611 -29.94 20.44 16.50
CA LEU A 611 -29.65 21.78 15.96
C LEU A 611 -30.57 22.88 16.54
N PRO A 612 -30.06 24.10 16.75
CA PRO A 612 -30.90 25.26 17.05
C PRO A 612 -31.97 25.50 15.98
N LEU A 613 -33.16 25.97 16.37
CA LEU A 613 -34.28 26.24 15.44
C LEU A 613 -33.96 27.18 14.26
N ASN A 614 -32.92 28.00 14.39
CA ASN A 614 -32.48 28.98 13.40
C ASN A 614 -31.20 28.57 12.65
N LEU A 615 -30.75 27.33 12.80
CA LEU A 615 -29.56 26.80 12.16
C LEU A 615 -29.96 25.66 11.24
N ASP A 616 -29.77 25.87 9.94
CA ASP A 616 -30.02 24.82 8.95
C ASP A 616 -28.95 23.73 9.04
N TYR A 617 -29.32 22.51 8.66
CA TYR A 617 -28.38 21.41 8.54
C TYR A 617 -27.33 21.76 7.46
N PRO A 618 -26.03 21.56 7.71
CA PRO A 618 -24.99 21.83 6.72
C PRO A 618 -25.19 21.05 5.41
N THR A 619 -25.17 21.76 4.27
CA THR A 619 -25.31 21.17 2.93
C THR A 619 -24.19 21.57 1.97
N VAL A 620 -23.92 20.70 0.99
CA VAL A 620 -23.03 20.88 -0.16
C VAL A 620 -23.83 20.68 -1.46
N LYS A 621 -23.39 21.30 -2.57
CA LYS A 621 -23.97 21.08 -3.90
C LYS A 621 -23.14 20.10 -4.71
N ILE A 622 -23.74 18.96 -5.06
CA ILE A 622 -23.14 17.91 -5.88
C ILE A 622 -24.06 17.67 -7.08
N ASP A 623 -23.54 17.80 -8.30
CA ASP A 623 -24.30 17.61 -9.55
C ASP A 623 -25.66 18.35 -9.58
N ASP A 624 -25.67 19.61 -9.11
CA ASP A 624 -26.86 20.47 -8.96
C ASP A 624 -27.90 20.01 -7.90
N GLU A 625 -27.65 18.93 -7.17
CA GLU A 625 -28.43 18.48 -6.00
C GLU A 625 -27.83 18.99 -4.68
N GLU A 626 -28.69 19.25 -3.70
CA GLU A 626 -28.28 19.65 -2.35
C GLU A 626 -28.19 18.42 -1.45
N LYS A 627 -26.98 18.09 -0.98
CA LYS A 627 -26.69 16.96 -0.10
C LYS A 627 -26.24 17.43 1.27
N GLY A 628 -26.56 16.67 2.31
CA GLY A 628 -26.13 16.93 3.68
C GLY A 628 -24.69 16.48 3.92
N TYR A 629 -23.96 17.26 4.73
CA TYR A 629 -22.67 16.82 5.28
C TYR A 629 -22.86 15.63 6.22
N GLN A 630 -21.88 14.73 6.29
CA GLN A 630 -21.83 13.68 7.30
C GLN A 630 -21.66 14.26 8.71
N PHE A 631 -22.57 13.92 9.63
CA PHE A 631 -22.42 14.26 11.04
C PHE A 631 -21.53 13.25 11.76
N ILE A 632 -20.56 13.78 12.53
CA ILE A 632 -19.59 12.98 13.30
C ILE A 632 -19.93 13.01 14.79
N ALA A 633 -20.05 14.20 15.38
CA ALA A 633 -20.27 14.33 16.81
C ALA A 633 -20.87 15.67 17.21
N GLN A 634 -21.57 15.68 18.35
CA GLN A 634 -21.86 16.89 19.12
C GLN A 634 -21.23 16.78 20.51
N VAL A 635 -20.55 17.85 20.95
CA VAL A 635 -19.86 17.91 22.24
C VAL A 635 -20.43 19.05 23.05
N ASN A 636 -21.07 18.72 24.17
CA ASN A 636 -21.57 19.72 25.11
C ASN A 636 -20.41 20.25 25.96
N CYS A 637 -20.00 21.49 25.74
CA CYS A 637 -18.87 22.09 26.43
C CYS A 637 -19.12 22.26 27.94
N ALA A 638 -20.38 22.42 28.37
CA ALA A 638 -20.72 22.52 29.79
C ALA A 638 -20.56 21.18 30.52
N SER A 639 -20.82 20.05 29.86
CA SER A 639 -20.71 18.72 30.49
C SER A 639 -19.25 18.34 30.77
N ILE A 640 -18.32 18.80 29.95
CA ILE A 640 -16.87 18.55 30.09
C ILE A 640 -16.10 19.72 30.71
N ALA A 641 -16.77 20.78 31.15
CA ALA A 641 -16.13 21.98 31.69
C ALA A 641 -15.29 21.70 32.94
N SER A 642 -15.60 20.67 33.74
CA SER A 642 -14.78 20.27 34.89
C SER A 642 -13.51 19.50 34.51
N LEU A 643 -13.41 19.06 33.26
CA LEU A 643 -12.33 18.20 32.77
C LEU A 643 -11.22 19.00 32.10
N GLN A 644 -11.47 20.23 31.62
CA GLN A 644 -10.54 21.06 30.86
C GLN A 644 -10.85 22.56 31.03
N ASP A 645 -9.91 23.43 30.68
CA ASP A 645 -10.06 24.90 30.81
C ASP A 645 -9.86 25.71 29.51
N TYR A 646 -9.62 25.05 28.37
CA TYR A 646 -9.29 25.69 27.09
C TYR A 646 -10.47 25.83 26.11
N LEU A 647 -11.47 24.95 26.16
CA LEU A 647 -12.71 25.10 25.37
C LEU A 647 -13.65 26.11 26.02
N PRO A 648 -14.68 26.60 25.28
CA PRO A 648 -15.79 27.30 25.89
C PRO A 648 -16.35 26.55 27.10
N ARG A 649 -16.87 27.30 28.09
CA ARG A 649 -17.44 26.71 29.32
C ARG A 649 -18.92 26.34 29.17
N THR A 650 -19.54 26.75 28.07
CA THR A 650 -20.95 26.59 27.72
C THR A 650 -21.07 26.34 26.23
N GLY A 651 -22.26 25.93 25.81
CA GLY A 651 -22.57 25.71 24.40
C GLY A 651 -22.26 24.30 23.92
N ILE A 652 -22.53 24.07 22.64
CA ILE A 652 -22.35 22.80 21.94
C ILE A 652 -21.49 23.04 20.70
N LEU A 653 -20.49 22.18 20.51
CA LEU A 653 -19.75 22.04 19.27
C LEU A 653 -20.36 20.93 18.44
N TYR A 654 -20.55 21.17 17.14
CA TYR A 654 -21.01 20.17 16.18
C TYR A 654 -19.94 19.97 15.12
N PHE A 655 -19.63 18.72 14.82
CA PHE A 655 -18.58 18.32 13.88
C PHE A 655 -19.20 17.59 12.71
N PHE A 656 -18.92 18.09 11.52
CA PHE A 656 -19.33 17.52 10.25
C PHE A 656 -18.13 17.42 9.31
N ILE A 657 -18.18 16.45 8.42
CA ILE A 657 -17.31 16.34 7.24
C ILE A 657 -18.20 16.26 5.99
N GLU A 658 -17.69 16.69 4.84
CA GLU A 658 -18.44 16.59 3.58
C GLU A 658 -18.72 15.12 3.24
N ASP A 659 -17.66 14.32 3.21
CA ASP A 659 -17.65 12.86 3.10
C ASP A 659 -16.29 12.30 3.59
N GLN A 660 -16.09 10.99 3.46
CA GLN A 660 -14.84 10.27 3.71
C GLN A 660 -13.83 10.27 2.53
N GLN A 661 -14.02 11.11 1.50
CA GLN A 661 -13.09 11.26 0.38
C GLN A 661 -12.36 12.62 0.46
N ASP A 662 -13.11 13.70 0.62
CA ASP A 662 -12.62 15.08 0.62
C ASP A 662 -12.42 15.64 2.04
N PHE A 663 -13.04 15.05 3.07
CA PHE A 663 -12.93 15.42 4.49
C PHE A 663 -13.17 16.92 4.81
N THR A 664 -13.76 17.69 3.90
CA THR A 664 -13.97 19.12 4.09
C THR A 664 -14.82 19.36 5.35
N PRO A 665 -14.27 20.01 6.41
CA PRO A 665 -14.96 20.06 7.68
C PRO A 665 -15.93 21.23 7.77
N LYS A 666 -16.98 21.04 8.55
CA LYS A 666 -17.83 22.13 9.03
C LYS A 666 -18.01 21.99 10.53
N VAL A 667 -17.47 22.95 11.28
CA VAL A 667 -17.58 22.97 12.74
C VAL A 667 -18.43 24.15 13.17
N LEU A 668 -19.51 23.86 13.91
CA LEU A 668 -20.46 24.87 14.39
C LEU A 668 -20.39 24.97 15.90
N TYR A 669 -20.52 26.19 16.42
CA TYR A 669 -20.61 26.44 17.85
C TYR A 669 -21.89 27.21 18.19
N TYR A 670 -22.69 26.68 19.11
CA TYR A 670 -23.91 27.30 19.60
C TYR A 670 -23.87 27.49 21.12
N ASP A 671 -24.00 28.74 21.57
CA ASP A 671 -23.96 29.13 23.00
C ASP A 671 -25.32 29.67 23.48
N GLY A 672 -26.41 29.28 22.83
CA GLY A 672 -27.77 29.72 23.17
C GLY A 672 -28.47 28.80 24.19
N GLU A 673 -29.78 29.00 24.35
CA GLU A 673 -30.57 28.21 25.29
C GLU A 673 -30.82 26.79 24.75
N MET A 674 -30.65 25.78 25.60
CA MET A 674 -30.71 24.35 25.23
C MET A 674 -32.13 23.85 24.97
N ASP A 675 -33.15 24.50 25.54
CA ASP A 675 -34.57 24.23 25.29
C ASP A 675 -35.04 24.76 23.91
N LYS A 676 -34.18 25.49 23.20
CA LYS A 676 -34.39 25.93 21.81
C LYS A 676 -33.72 25.04 20.78
N LEU A 677 -33.16 23.90 21.20
CA LEU A 677 -32.67 22.88 20.28
C LEU A 677 -33.85 22.07 19.75
N LYS A 678 -33.80 21.77 18.46
CA LYS A 678 -34.66 20.77 17.81
C LYS A 678 -33.98 19.42 17.98
N SER A 679 -34.72 18.42 18.46
CA SER A 679 -34.19 17.06 18.60
C SER A 679 -33.78 16.49 17.25
N ALA A 680 -32.66 15.78 17.22
CA ALA A 680 -32.24 14.98 16.08
C ALA A 680 -33.32 13.98 15.62
N GLY A 681 -34.12 13.43 16.54
CA GLY A 681 -35.23 12.53 16.20
C GLY A 681 -36.36 13.16 15.39
N GLU A 682 -36.38 14.50 15.29
CA GLU A 682 -37.32 15.26 14.45
C GLU A 682 -36.73 15.67 13.08
N LEU A 683 -35.46 15.30 12.81
CA LEU A 683 -34.82 15.46 11.52
C LEU A 683 -35.12 14.21 10.67
N ASN A 684 -36.16 14.29 9.84
CA ASN A 684 -36.61 13.17 9.01
C ASN A 684 -35.96 13.23 7.61
N PHE A 685 -34.66 12.94 7.54
CA PHE A 685 -33.91 12.85 6.29
C PHE A 685 -33.93 11.42 5.74
N ASP A 686 -33.85 11.30 4.42
CA ASP A 686 -33.52 10.02 3.76
C ASP A 686 -32.02 9.74 3.96
N GLU A 687 -31.60 8.48 4.05
CA GLU A 687 -30.15 8.15 4.11
C GLU A 687 -29.43 8.67 2.87
N GLU A 688 -30.09 8.66 1.70
CA GLU A 688 -29.57 9.20 0.44
C GLU A 688 -29.38 10.73 0.45
N PHE A 689 -29.88 11.44 1.47
CA PHE A 689 -29.63 12.87 1.64
C PHE A 689 -28.19 13.15 2.04
N ILE A 690 -27.59 12.27 2.84
CA ILE A 690 -26.19 12.41 3.26
C ILE A 690 -25.31 12.04 2.07
N TYR A 691 -24.31 12.87 1.80
CA TYR A 691 -23.45 12.69 0.63
C TYR A 691 -22.56 11.45 0.73
N ASP A 692 -22.09 11.14 1.93
CA ASP A 692 -21.21 10.00 2.22
C ASP A 692 -21.92 8.65 2.00
N GLU A 693 -21.23 7.71 1.33
CA GLU A 693 -21.72 6.35 1.07
C GLU A 693 -21.95 5.54 2.36
N ALA A 694 -21.32 5.92 3.48
CA ALA A 694 -21.56 5.30 4.79
C ALA A 694 -22.94 5.63 5.38
N GLY A 695 -23.64 6.64 4.85
CA GLY A 695 -24.95 7.06 5.34
C GLY A 695 -24.92 7.58 6.79
N ILE A 696 -26.03 7.42 7.51
CA ILE A 696 -26.14 7.95 8.88
C ILE A 696 -25.56 6.95 9.89
N PHE A 697 -24.45 7.31 10.54
CA PHE A 697 -23.86 6.54 11.63
C PHE A 697 -24.84 6.33 12.80
N HIS A 698 -24.61 5.33 13.64
CA HIS A 698 -25.46 5.04 14.79
C HIS A 698 -25.20 6.01 15.96
N PRO A 699 -26.25 6.54 16.61
CA PRO A 699 -26.10 7.51 17.70
C PRO A 699 -25.70 6.84 19.02
N PHE A 700 -24.59 7.26 19.64
CA PHE A 700 -24.13 6.75 20.94
C PHE A 700 -23.79 7.86 21.94
N LYS A 701 -24.19 7.65 23.19
CA LYS A 701 -23.78 8.48 24.34
C LYS A 701 -22.35 8.19 24.74
N THR A 702 -21.70 9.12 25.44
CA THR A 702 -20.31 8.94 25.89
C THR A 702 -20.10 9.11 27.39
N ASN A 703 -19.17 8.35 27.97
CA ASN A 703 -18.47 8.74 29.20
C ASN A 703 -17.25 9.60 28.86
N SER A 704 -16.90 10.54 29.74
CA SER A 704 -15.74 11.41 29.54
C SER A 704 -14.88 11.57 30.79
N ALA A 705 -13.57 11.71 30.59
CA ALA A 705 -12.60 11.93 31.66
C ALA A 705 -11.42 12.77 31.17
N LYS A 706 -10.79 13.54 32.08
CA LYS A 706 -9.51 14.19 31.81
C LYS A 706 -8.38 13.16 31.85
N CYS A 707 -7.43 13.23 30.92
CA CYS A 707 -6.27 12.34 30.87
C CYS A 707 -5.01 13.08 30.39
N VAL A 708 -3.88 12.37 30.48
CA VAL A 708 -2.63 12.78 29.86
C VAL A 708 -2.56 12.10 28.49
N SER A 709 -2.26 12.87 27.44
CA SER A 709 -1.98 12.33 26.12
C SER A 709 -0.50 12.58 25.76
N LEU A 710 0.16 11.56 25.23
CA LEU A 710 1.52 11.57 24.70
C LEU A 710 1.46 11.17 23.22
N PRO A 711 2.43 11.61 22.38
CA PRO A 711 2.50 11.20 20.99
C PRO A 711 2.88 9.73 20.89
N SER A 712 2.71 9.17 19.69
CA SER A 712 3.42 7.92 19.39
C SER A 712 4.92 8.19 19.53
N PHE A 713 5.67 7.24 20.09
CA PHE A 713 7.13 7.30 20.02
C PHE A 713 7.66 6.52 18.81
N TYR A 714 6.77 5.85 18.07
CA TYR A 714 7.07 5.19 16.81
C TYR A 714 6.79 6.14 15.65
N ASN A 715 7.85 6.52 14.92
CA ASN A 715 7.82 7.31 13.68
C ASN A 715 7.12 8.69 13.77
N ASP A 716 7.02 9.26 14.97
CA ASP A 716 6.32 10.54 15.24
C ASP A 716 7.24 11.52 16.00
N GLU A 717 8.51 11.58 15.56
CA GLU A 717 9.54 12.39 16.21
C GLU A 717 9.32 13.89 16.11
N GLN A 718 8.47 14.33 15.17
CA GLN A 718 8.15 15.74 14.92
C GLN A 718 7.62 16.45 16.17
N HIS A 719 6.95 15.74 17.07
CA HIS A 719 6.41 16.30 18.31
C HIS A 719 7.45 16.55 19.40
N TYR A 720 8.62 15.93 19.34
CA TYR A 720 9.61 16.00 20.42
C TYR A 720 11.05 16.26 19.99
N GLU A 721 11.43 16.08 18.72
CA GLU A 721 12.83 16.22 18.26
C GLU A 721 13.44 17.57 18.65
N ASN A 722 12.68 18.66 18.52
CA ASN A 722 13.14 20.02 18.82
C ASN A 722 12.92 20.46 20.29
N ILE A 723 12.14 19.70 21.07
CA ILE A 723 11.68 20.10 22.42
C ILE A 723 12.32 19.22 23.51
N ALA A 724 12.42 17.93 23.23
CA ALA A 724 12.91 16.86 24.09
C ALA A 724 13.57 15.76 23.22
N PRO A 725 14.72 16.07 22.56
CA PRO A 725 15.42 15.12 21.69
C PRO A 725 15.83 13.83 22.41
N GLU A 726 15.96 13.88 23.75
CA GLU A 726 16.19 12.69 24.56
C GLU A 726 15.09 11.61 24.42
N LEU A 727 13.87 11.99 24.01
CA LEU A 727 12.76 11.06 23.83
C LEU A 727 12.88 10.21 22.56
N LYS A 728 13.79 10.54 21.64
CA LYS A 728 14.05 9.72 20.45
C LYS A 728 14.44 8.29 20.80
N GLU A 729 15.08 8.09 21.95
CA GLU A 729 15.42 6.75 22.43
C GLU A 729 14.19 5.89 22.77
N LEU A 730 13.01 6.50 22.97
CA LEU A 730 11.75 5.77 23.22
C LEU A 730 11.22 5.08 21.96
N GLU A 731 11.65 5.49 20.77
CA GLU A 731 11.28 4.84 19.50
C GLU A 731 11.74 3.37 19.47
N GLU A 732 12.88 3.07 20.07
CA GLU A 732 13.41 1.71 20.19
C GLU A 732 12.81 0.94 21.39
N LYS A 733 11.96 1.58 22.22
CA LYS A 733 11.32 1.04 23.44
C LYS A 733 9.80 0.96 23.27
N TYR A 734 9.36 0.37 22.15
CA TYR A 734 7.96 0.38 21.71
C TYR A 734 6.98 -0.20 22.75
N GLU A 735 7.25 -1.39 23.30
CA GLU A 735 6.34 -2.02 24.26
C GLU A 735 6.22 -1.23 25.56
N GLU A 736 7.33 -0.66 26.05
CA GLU A 736 7.34 0.14 27.26
C GLU A 736 6.68 1.51 27.04
N ALA A 737 6.82 2.09 25.84
CA ALA A 737 6.12 3.27 25.41
C ALA A 737 4.60 3.04 25.30
N GLU A 738 4.17 1.91 24.74
CA GLU A 738 2.75 1.53 24.72
C GLU A 738 2.20 1.25 26.11
N ALA A 739 2.96 0.57 26.97
CA ALA A 739 2.57 0.39 28.38
C ALA A 739 2.45 1.73 29.13
N LEU A 740 3.22 2.74 28.73
CA LEU A 740 3.09 4.11 29.25
C LEU A 740 1.77 4.73 28.78
N HIS A 741 1.42 4.60 27.49
CA HIS A 741 0.14 5.07 26.95
C HIS A 741 -1.05 4.41 27.65
N GLU A 742 -1.05 3.09 27.79
CA GLU A 742 -2.10 2.34 28.46
C GLU A 742 -2.28 2.76 29.92
N ALA A 743 -1.16 3.02 30.63
CA ALA A 743 -1.21 3.47 32.02
C ALA A 743 -1.83 4.88 32.19
N LEU A 744 -1.99 5.63 31.11
CA LEU A 744 -2.58 6.97 31.10
C LEU A 744 -4.06 6.97 30.66
N LEU A 745 -4.59 5.84 30.16
CA LEU A 745 -5.98 5.72 29.76
C LEU A 745 -6.94 5.70 30.98
N PRO A 746 -7.97 6.56 31.00
CA PRO A 746 -8.86 6.66 32.17
C PRO A 746 -9.90 5.53 32.28
N PHE A 747 -10.21 4.84 31.17
CA PHE A 747 -11.24 3.79 31.10
C PHE A 747 -10.70 2.40 30.75
N ASN A 748 -9.37 2.26 30.57
CA ASN A 748 -8.73 1.07 30.02
C ASN A 748 -9.30 0.65 28.64
N GLU A 749 -9.85 1.59 27.88
CA GLU A 749 -10.33 1.34 26.52
C GLU A 749 -9.39 1.98 25.50
N LYS A 750 -8.91 1.17 24.55
CA LYS A 750 -8.00 1.60 23.49
C LYS A 750 -8.74 2.40 22.41
N SER A 751 -9.92 1.94 21.98
CA SER A 751 -10.78 2.71 21.09
C SER A 751 -11.46 3.81 21.89
N SER A 752 -10.97 5.03 21.70
CA SER A 752 -11.51 6.19 22.38
C SER A 752 -11.26 7.45 21.56
N HIS A 753 -12.20 8.38 21.65
CA HIS A 753 -12.08 9.69 20.99
C HIS A 753 -11.44 10.69 21.96
N GLY A 754 -10.91 11.79 21.44
CA GLY A 754 -10.11 12.71 22.24
C GLY A 754 -10.22 14.16 21.83
N ILE A 755 -10.13 15.07 22.80
CA ILE A 755 -9.90 16.50 22.57
C ILE A 755 -8.52 16.84 23.12
N ASN A 756 -7.75 17.64 22.38
CA ASN A 756 -6.37 17.99 22.70
C ASN A 756 -5.48 16.75 22.95
N SER A 757 -5.81 15.64 22.29
CA SER A 757 -5.00 14.41 22.28
C SER A 757 -4.06 14.41 21.08
N TYR A 758 -2.99 13.62 21.16
CA TYR A 758 -2.21 13.28 19.98
C TYR A 758 -3.01 12.35 19.06
N VAL A 759 -2.70 12.44 17.78
CA VAL A 759 -3.20 11.60 16.69
C VAL A 759 -2.00 10.77 16.26
N PHE A 760 -2.18 9.48 16.06
CA PHE A 760 -1.13 8.66 15.45
C PHE A 760 -0.96 9.10 14.00
N LYS A 761 0.27 9.40 13.57
CA LYS A 761 0.59 9.77 12.18
C LYS A 761 1.86 9.06 11.75
N GLN A 762 1.85 8.50 10.54
CA GLN A 762 3.05 7.99 9.87
C GLN A 762 3.81 9.09 9.10
N HIS A 763 3.19 10.26 8.92
CA HIS A 763 3.69 11.40 8.13
C HIS A 763 3.68 12.71 8.93
N ASP A 764 3.33 13.83 8.30
CA ASP A 764 3.21 15.14 8.96
C ASP A 764 2.17 15.07 10.10
N SER A 765 2.52 15.62 11.26
CA SER A 765 1.57 15.77 12.37
C SER A 765 0.33 16.58 11.95
N PRO A 766 -0.84 16.42 12.61
CA PRO A 766 -2.05 17.16 12.28
C PRO A 766 -1.85 18.69 12.28
N GLU A 767 -1.03 19.19 13.21
CA GLU A 767 -0.70 20.60 13.29
C GLU A 767 0.13 21.08 12.10
N ILE A 768 1.06 20.26 11.58
CA ILE A 768 1.83 20.61 10.37
C ILE A 768 0.93 20.62 9.13
N GLU A 769 0.00 19.67 9.01
CA GLU A 769 -0.98 19.66 7.92
C GLU A 769 -1.88 20.90 7.94
N ALA A 770 -2.38 21.28 9.13
CA ALA A 770 -3.14 22.51 9.30
C ALA A 770 -2.31 23.76 8.96
N VAL A 771 -1.03 23.78 9.33
CA VAL A 771 -0.09 24.84 8.97
C VAL A 771 0.17 24.90 7.47
N ASN A 772 0.26 23.76 6.77
CA ASN A 772 0.40 23.73 5.31
C ASN A 772 -0.81 24.35 4.60
N THR A 773 -2.00 24.20 5.18
CA THR A 773 -3.25 24.75 4.63
C THR A 773 -3.43 26.23 4.99
N PHE A 774 -3.25 26.58 6.26
CA PHE A 774 -3.66 27.86 6.81
C PHE A 774 -2.51 28.79 7.20
N LYS A 775 -1.26 28.32 7.18
CA LYS A 775 -0.04 29.01 7.65
C LYS A 775 0.02 29.14 9.19
N GLY A 776 1.05 29.82 9.70
CA GLY A 776 1.32 29.94 11.14
C GLY A 776 2.37 28.95 11.61
N LYS A 777 2.48 28.77 12.93
CA LYS A 777 3.44 27.83 13.53
C LYS A 777 2.73 26.61 14.10
N PRO A 778 3.32 25.39 14.02
CA PRO A 778 2.67 24.18 14.51
C PRO A 778 2.21 24.26 15.97
N GLU A 779 3.00 24.88 16.85
CA GLU A 779 2.66 25.04 18.26
C GLU A 779 1.45 25.95 18.53
N GLU A 780 0.99 26.73 17.54
CA GLU A 780 -0.19 27.59 17.63
C GLU A 780 -1.48 26.85 17.28
N TRP A 781 -1.38 25.61 16.80
CA TRP A 781 -2.49 24.74 16.46
C TRP A 781 -2.70 23.65 17.52
N MET A 782 -3.91 23.10 17.57
CA MET A 782 -4.25 21.97 18.44
C MET A 782 -5.30 21.07 17.78
N VAL A 783 -5.27 19.78 18.13
CA VAL A 783 -6.30 18.80 17.76
C VAL A 783 -7.58 19.10 18.55
N LEU A 784 -8.55 19.75 17.90
CA LEU A 784 -9.85 20.11 18.44
C LEU A 784 -10.69 18.87 18.77
N LEU A 785 -10.66 17.85 17.92
CA LEU A 785 -11.33 16.57 18.15
C LEU A 785 -10.61 15.48 17.33
N ARG A 786 -10.31 14.35 17.94
CA ARG A 786 -9.85 13.11 17.29
C ARG A 786 -10.95 12.06 17.45
N VAL A 787 -11.30 11.38 16.36
CA VAL A 787 -12.33 10.34 16.33
C VAL A 787 -11.76 9.08 15.68
N ASN A 788 -11.48 8.09 16.52
CA ASN A 788 -11.02 6.77 16.08
C ASN A 788 -12.17 5.97 15.46
N SER A 789 -11.81 4.98 14.63
CA SER A 789 -12.74 3.91 14.25
C SER A 789 -13.33 3.25 15.50
N ASP A 790 -14.64 3.14 15.51
CA ASP A 790 -15.46 2.70 16.65
C ASP A 790 -16.69 1.94 16.14
N ASN A 791 -16.75 0.66 16.52
CA ASN A 791 -17.81 -0.25 16.12
C ASN A 791 -19.20 0.15 16.64
N ASN A 792 -19.28 0.89 17.75
CA ASN A 792 -20.56 1.29 18.33
C ASN A 792 -21.33 2.23 17.38
N PRO A 793 -20.84 3.43 17.06
CA PRO A 793 -21.46 4.30 16.06
C PRO A 793 -21.30 3.77 14.62
N GLY A 794 -20.46 2.76 14.40
CA GLY A 794 -20.16 2.23 13.07
C GLY A 794 -19.12 3.05 12.31
N PHE A 795 -18.27 3.79 13.02
CA PHE A 795 -17.16 4.51 12.41
C PHE A 795 -16.12 3.50 11.91
N SER A 796 -15.98 3.42 10.59
CA SER A 796 -14.97 2.63 9.91
C SER A 796 -14.23 3.53 8.93
N PHE A 797 -13.28 4.30 9.44
CA PHE A 797 -12.50 5.21 8.61
C PHE A 797 -11.41 4.41 7.89
N TRP A 798 -11.75 3.89 6.71
CA TRP A 798 -10.85 3.08 5.88
C TRP A 798 -10.31 1.87 6.65
N ASP A 799 -8.99 1.62 6.66
CA ASP A 799 -8.38 0.47 7.34
C ASP A 799 -8.09 0.80 8.82
N ALA A 800 -9.18 0.85 9.60
CA ALA A 800 -9.18 1.12 11.04
C ALA A 800 -8.54 2.46 11.46
N GLY A 801 -8.70 3.48 10.61
CA GLY A 801 -8.14 4.81 10.79
C GLY A 801 -8.80 5.70 11.85
N GLU A 802 -8.30 6.93 11.95
CA GLU A 802 -8.86 8.00 12.78
C GLU A 802 -8.94 9.33 12.02
N ILE A 803 -10.07 10.02 12.15
CA ILE A 803 -10.21 11.39 11.65
C ILE A 803 -9.91 12.39 12.76
N TYR A 804 -9.43 13.57 12.38
CA TYR A 804 -9.06 14.60 13.34
C TYR A 804 -9.35 16.00 12.81
N PHE A 805 -9.82 16.85 13.70
CA PHE A 805 -10.10 18.27 13.48
C PHE A 805 -9.03 19.10 14.18
N VAL A 806 -8.44 20.08 13.52
CA VAL A 806 -7.35 20.92 14.05
C VAL A 806 -7.74 22.39 13.95
N ILE A 807 -7.55 23.13 15.05
CA ILE A 807 -7.89 24.56 15.13
C ILE A 807 -6.71 25.37 15.67
N HIS A 808 -6.58 26.60 15.18
CA HIS A 808 -5.62 27.55 15.73
C HIS A 808 -6.10 28.05 17.11
N LYS A 809 -5.25 28.03 18.13
CA LYS A 809 -5.59 28.34 19.53
C LYS A 809 -6.17 29.74 19.73
N SER A 810 -5.71 30.75 18.97
CA SER A 810 -6.32 32.08 18.94
C SER A 810 -7.79 32.07 18.47
N ASP A 811 -8.13 31.26 17.48
CA ASP A 811 -9.51 31.24 16.96
C ASP A 811 -10.43 30.45 17.87
N LEU A 812 -9.91 29.40 18.52
CA LEU A 812 -10.59 28.78 19.66
C LEU A 812 -10.91 29.81 20.76
N ALA A 813 -9.95 30.66 21.13
CA ALA A 813 -10.16 31.71 22.13
C ALA A 813 -11.20 32.77 21.69
N LYS A 814 -11.34 33.01 20.37
CA LYS A 814 -12.41 33.86 19.81
C LYS A 814 -13.76 33.15 19.70
N LYS A 815 -13.78 31.83 19.86
CA LYS A 815 -14.92 30.97 19.51
C LYS A 815 -15.28 31.06 18.02
N ASP A 816 -14.28 31.22 17.17
CA ASP A 816 -14.41 31.27 15.71
C ASP A 816 -13.94 29.94 15.12
N PHE A 817 -14.88 29.12 14.67
CA PHE A 817 -14.62 27.76 14.18
C PHE A 817 -14.69 27.68 12.64
N SER A 818 -14.60 28.83 11.94
CA SER A 818 -14.70 28.85 10.48
C SER A 818 -13.45 28.33 9.76
N ASN A 819 -12.29 28.31 10.43
CA ASN A 819 -11.05 27.71 9.93
C ASN A 819 -10.64 26.54 10.82
N VAL A 820 -11.19 25.38 10.50
CA VAL A 820 -10.78 24.10 11.08
C VAL A 820 -10.23 23.25 9.94
N TYR A 821 -9.06 22.66 10.15
CA TYR A 821 -8.51 21.66 9.25
C TYR A 821 -9.06 20.29 9.66
N CYS A 822 -9.31 19.40 8.71
CA CYS A 822 -9.66 18.01 9.00
C CYS A 822 -8.83 17.09 8.13
N GLY A 823 -8.34 16.01 8.71
CA GLY A 823 -7.59 14.96 8.03
C GLY A 823 -7.99 13.58 8.52
N LEU A 824 -7.42 12.59 7.85
CA LEU A 824 -7.56 11.17 8.13
C LEU A 824 -6.16 10.56 8.25
N GLU A 825 -5.97 9.68 9.23
CA GLU A 825 -4.90 8.69 9.21
C GLU A 825 -5.51 7.30 9.07
N THR A 826 -4.94 6.45 8.23
CA THR A 826 -5.31 5.03 8.05
C THR A 826 -4.04 4.19 7.95
N SER A 827 -4.17 2.88 8.19
CA SER A 827 -3.08 1.89 8.08
C SER A 827 -2.47 1.82 6.69
#